data_AF-D5E5D8-F1
#
_entry.id   AF-D5E5D8-F1
#
_cell.length_a   1.000
_cell.length_b   1.000
_cell.length_c   1.000
_cell.angle_alpha   90.00
_cell.angle_beta   90.00
_cell.angle_gamma   90.00
#
_symmetry.space_group_name_H-M   'P 1'
#
loop_
_entity.id
_entity.type
_entity.pdbx_description
1 polymer ?
#
loop_
_entity_poly.entity_id
_entity_poly.type
_entity_poly.pdbx_seq_one_letter_code
_entity_poly.pdbx_strand_id
1 'polypeptide(L)'
;MKKSKLILPLLAVSAIAAPVVLITSCKNETTNTYQSRNSSFVGDEYDFGLATAPLNSLNYIKYQSVAKILPSLVEAPLKNGPNEALKSIYRLPEIQMGIYGGDEDSSTIDQFILNHPNQLTESTGRFYPLDQFGSTTGSITVDRTKVQQVAAINTKGNKILSMSIALNDGLSKWSNGDDVIGDDYIDALHYMIDFNTGSQHQTNLLQKKIKAVSKMIEAQQNYIKKFKKAYQNPFAYPNLVDNGKGIMEYEVVEPTPEDLKKGQFSSLWKSQSQGDEKEVDAIRQAALEFGIYSGRLYYNYSNKEILSSIPFSPDFNFNDEVTEIMLPNPEYDLALHSAEELRNIPKRIAKKIRKFTYTDPKQVWKIEELLSQSRELKIRLDQEFNNRKNDPQYMALDKNMRLSLLNKAEFNPHLIAKDFDDKSYAQRIVFARSEFGIRVEYDSYEPTSLNNAYKDLLETIIPVNRKFIESIGGINNFGLDSKSFLTNGPFTIDQLVLGPQGYITLKKDFRYYSSDRTISNKIRIFFSQDQNINSAMYDDGYIAATKIPAIQQLSYWANLNYRKNMNKSSGFGTIAFAFNLDNQTNSKSYLNNNDLRNAIYYALNRNDLLKIVGWNTSYPVNTWTAFGQGSSSFGDPVELGFDHDNMLTKVDANHAIPIQNYSHIDHLSKNYKFEHVDRTDLTYNLDIAKKYLTLFKNANPNLKKITLKFIHNSTDEQQNAGIGLKDALNKAFNGFIDIEIKGLPENVYEDARTKGQFDIIYKNFDTYGTDTYSYVRVFLKPDEINSEQQKNTGFRNNPAGSWTYKKYFSALGIEIDKDKIKSTNKALEEETRTRLRIEKNIWDKIVELSFQKENESLNEYTERYSSFFSAQFTDKEKEQEFTEKGIVAIISAFEKIVRDGAPVIPLMEVDTYWEISRVGGVSSLYSYSLQYAYDVNKPPLKNLPQKIEF
;
A
#
# COMPACT_ATOMS: atom_id res chain seq x y z
N MET A 1 -15.82 -23.72 -63.89
CA MET A 1 -15.66 -25.17 -64.20
C MET A 1 -15.62 -25.98 -62.90
N LYS A 2 -15.94 -27.28 -62.97
CA LYS A 2 -15.80 -28.35 -61.93
C LYS A 2 -14.59 -28.13 -60.99
N LYS A 3 -14.51 -28.51 -59.71
CA LYS A 3 -15.32 -29.25 -58.69
C LYS A 3 -14.62 -28.95 -57.32
N SER A 4 -15.13 -29.15 -56.09
CA SER A 4 -16.46 -29.33 -55.48
C SER A 4 -16.31 -29.27 -53.93
N LYS A 5 -17.37 -28.94 -53.16
CA LYS A 5 -17.37 -28.95 -51.68
C LYS A 5 -17.37 -30.39 -51.11
N LEU A 6 -16.85 -30.58 -49.88
CA LEU A 6 -17.53 -31.37 -48.83
C LEU A 6 -17.05 -30.97 -47.41
N ILE A 7 -17.78 -31.40 -46.38
CA ILE A 7 -17.67 -30.98 -44.96
C ILE A 7 -17.74 -32.24 -44.07
N LEU A 8 -17.32 -32.13 -42.78
CA LEU A 8 -17.51 -33.05 -41.62
C LEU A 8 -16.52 -34.22 -41.47
N PRO A 9 -16.30 -34.76 -40.24
CA PRO A 9 -16.55 -34.22 -38.88
C PRO A 9 -15.38 -34.43 -37.87
N LEU A 10 -15.60 -34.00 -36.60
CA LEU A 10 -14.88 -34.46 -35.41
C LEU A 10 -14.91 -36.00 -35.25
N LEU A 11 -13.83 -36.58 -34.72
CA LEU A 11 -13.85 -37.39 -33.48
C LEU A 11 -12.43 -37.59 -32.92
N ALA A 12 -12.34 -37.85 -31.62
CA ALA A 12 -11.08 -37.88 -30.86
C ALA A 12 -10.39 -39.26 -30.87
N VAL A 13 -9.09 -39.29 -30.53
CA VAL A 13 -8.51 -40.14 -29.46
C VAL A 13 -7.04 -39.72 -29.20
N SER A 14 -6.62 -39.89 -27.96
CA SER A 14 -5.31 -39.55 -27.38
C SER A 14 -4.10 -40.26 -28.00
N ALA A 15 -2.95 -39.56 -28.08
CA ALA A 15 -1.62 -40.18 -28.07
C ALA A 15 -0.62 -39.30 -27.29
N ILE A 16 0.15 -39.94 -26.41
CA ILE A 16 1.18 -39.30 -25.57
C ILE A 16 2.42 -39.04 -26.41
N ALA A 17 2.95 -37.81 -26.39
CA ALA A 17 4.24 -37.48 -27.00
C ALA A 17 5.24 -37.07 -25.91
N ALA A 18 6.17 -37.97 -25.58
CA ALA A 18 7.28 -37.67 -24.68
C ALA A 18 8.33 -36.78 -25.40
N PRO A 19 9.00 -35.84 -24.69
CA PRO A 19 10.06 -35.04 -25.28
C PRO A 19 11.33 -35.89 -25.48
N VAL A 20 11.74 -36.07 -26.74
CA VAL A 20 12.99 -36.76 -27.07
C VAL A 20 14.17 -35.82 -26.79
N VAL A 21 14.86 -36.05 -25.69
CA VAL A 21 16.17 -35.44 -25.42
C VAL A 21 17.22 -36.18 -26.26
N LEU A 22 17.77 -35.53 -27.28
CA LEU A 22 18.91 -36.05 -28.05
C LEU A 22 20.22 -35.78 -27.30
N ILE A 23 20.66 -36.75 -26.51
CA ILE A 23 22.02 -36.81 -25.96
C ILE A 23 22.95 -37.36 -27.04
N THR A 24 23.96 -36.58 -27.43
CA THR A 24 25.13 -37.08 -28.16
C THR A 24 26.37 -37.03 -27.28
N SER A 25 26.72 -38.16 -26.66
CA SER A 25 28.10 -38.45 -26.26
C SER A 25 28.83 -39.06 -27.49
N CYS A 26 30.16 -39.17 -27.57
CA CYS A 26 31.21 -38.94 -26.59
C CYS A 26 32.55 -38.71 -27.34
N LYS A 27 33.53 -38.07 -26.71
CA LYS A 27 34.94 -38.47 -26.86
C LYS A 27 35.77 -37.99 -25.68
N ASN A 28 36.40 -38.93 -24.99
CA ASN A 28 37.36 -38.67 -23.93
C ASN A 28 38.77 -38.56 -24.54
N GLU A 29 39.50 -37.50 -24.18
CA GLU A 29 40.95 -37.57 -24.06
C GLU A 29 41.36 -36.90 -22.74
N THR A 30 42.20 -37.59 -21.98
CA THR A 30 42.65 -37.19 -20.65
C THR A 30 44.02 -36.54 -20.71
N THR A 31 44.12 -35.25 -20.40
CA THR A 31 45.36 -34.61 -19.94
C THR A 31 45.07 -33.36 -19.10
N ASN A 32 45.85 -33.18 -18.02
CA ASN A 32 45.69 -32.07 -17.08
C ASN A 32 46.22 -30.75 -17.66
N THR A 33 45.34 -29.76 -17.87
CA THR A 33 45.70 -28.33 -17.85
C THR A 33 44.51 -27.47 -17.49
N TYR A 34 44.65 -26.63 -16.46
CA TYR A 34 43.72 -25.54 -16.16
C TYR A 34 43.85 -24.44 -17.23
N GLN A 35 42.96 -24.43 -18.23
CA GLN A 35 42.71 -23.24 -19.06
C GLN A 35 41.21 -23.08 -19.36
N SER A 36 40.80 -21.83 -19.52
CA SER A 36 39.44 -21.33 -19.64
C SER A 36 38.54 -22.14 -20.58
N ARG A 37 37.47 -22.74 -20.03
CA ARG A 37 36.24 -22.94 -20.82
C ARG A 37 35.55 -21.60 -21.01
N ASN A 38 35.87 -20.94 -22.11
CA ASN A 38 34.96 -19.97 -22.72
C ASN A 38 33.73 -20.75 -23.23
N SER A 39 32.72 -20.94 -22.37
CA SER A 39 31.36 -20.99 -22.89
C SER A 39 31.05 -19.63 -23.48
N SER A 40 30.40 -19.60 -24.64
CA SER A 40 29.89 -18.38 -25.25
C SER A 40 28.74 -17.83 -24.39
N PHE A 41 29.08 -17.01 -23.41
CA PHE A 41 28.11 -16.29 -22.58
C PHE A 41 27.23 -15.39 -23.46
N VAL A 42 25.93 -15.33 -23.18
CA VAL A 42 24.95 -14.39 -23.79
C VAL A 42 25.13 -12.96 -23.21
N GLY A 43 26.35 -12.63 -22.77
CA GLY A 43 26.67 -11.50 -21.90
C GLY A 43 26.84 -10.14 -22.58
N ASP A 44 26.45 -10.02 -23.86
CA ASP A 44 26.58 -8.80 -24.65
C ASP A 44 25.23 -8.05 -24.83
N GLU A 45 24.08 -8.67 -24.48
CA GLU A 45 22.76 -8.05 -24.68
C GLU A 45 22.28 -7.16 -23.52
N TYR A 46 22.79 -7.36 -22.30
CA TYR A 46 22.39 -6.65 -21.08
C TYR A 46 23.46 -6.78 -19.98
N ASP A 47 23.52 -5.81 -19.06
CA ASP A 47 24.56 -5.73 -18.02
C ASP A 47 24.42 -6.86 -16.97
N PHE A 48 23.19 -7.10 -16.51
CA PHE A 48 22.84 -8.23 -15.65
C PHE A 48 21.35 -8.60 -15.73
N GLY A 49 21.03 -9.83 -15.30
CA GLY A 49 19.67 -10.35 -15.31
C GLY A 49 19.09 -10.64 -13.93
N LEU A 50 17.77 -10.68 -13.82
CA LEU A 50 17.00 -11.00 -12.62
C LEU A 50 15.79 -11.90 -12.96
N ALA A 51 15.18 -12.55 -11.96
CA ALA A 51 13.97 -13.35 -12.13
C ALA A 51 12.87 -12.93 -11.14
N THR A 52 11.64 -12.78 -11.64
CA THR A 52 10.46 -12.40 -10.85
C THR A 52 9.21 -13.19 -11.26
N ALA A 53 8.13 -13.04 -10.50
CA ALA A 53 6.82 -13.60 -10.82
C ALA A 53 6.32 -13.13 -12.20
N PRO A 54 5.67 -14.00 -13.01
CA PRO A 54 5.08 -13.58 -14.27
C PRO A 54 4.07 -12.45 -14.14
N LEU A 55 4.22 -11.45 -15.01
CA LEU A 55 3.32 -10.30 -15.10
C LEU A 55 2.41 -10.46 -16.32
N ASN A 56 1.12 -10.22 -16.13
CA ASN A 56 0.11 -10.21 -17.19
C ASN A 56 -0.31 -8.77 -17.59
N SER A 57 0.17 -7.77 -16.85
CA SER A 57 -0.05 -6.34 -17.06
C SER A 57 0.97 -5.54 -16.23
N LEU A 58 1.27 -4.30 -16.65
CA LEU A 58 2.06 -3.31 -15.90
C LEU A 58 1.18 -2.36 -15.07
N ASN A 59 -0.12 -2.60 -14.98
CA ASN A 59 -1.06 -1.75 -14.25
C ASN A 59 -0.89 -1.86 -12.73
N TYR A 60 0.06 -1.11 -12.18
CA TYR A 60 0.36 -1.06 -10.74
C TYR A 60 -0.74 -0.42 -9.89
N ILE A 61 -1.70 0.27 -10.50
CA ILE A 61 -2.88 0.79 -9.80
C ILE A 61 -3.88 -0.35 -9.52
N LYS A 62 -3.97 -1.34 -10.41
CA LYS A 62 -4.87 -2.49 -10.25
C LYS A 62 -4.23 -3.71 -9.59
N TYR A 63 -2.97 -4.02 -9.92
CA TYR A 63 -2.35 -5.30 -9.60
C TYR A 63 -1.10 -5.17 -8.71
N GLN A 64 -1.12 -5.89 -7.58
CA GLN A 64 0.01 -5.91 -6.63
C GLN A 64 1.27 -6.56 -7.22
N SER A 65 1.14 -7.45 -8.20
CA SER A 65 2.27 -8.18 -8.81
C SER A 65 3.33 -7.26 -9.44
N VAL A 66 2.94 -6.06 -9.88
CA VAL A 66 3.86 -5.08 -10.50
C VAL A 66 4.79 -4.43 -9.47
N ALA A 67 4.40 -4.37 -8.20
CA ALA A 67 5.09 -3.63 -7.14
C ALA A 67 6.58 -3.98 -7.00
N LYS A 68 6.97 -5.23 -7.32
CA LYS A 68 8.38 -5.64 -7.27
C LYS A 68 9.25 -4.93 -8.32
N ILE A 69 8.76 -4.72 -9.54
CA ILE A 69 9.53 -4.06 -10.62
C ILE A 69 9.34 -2.54 -10.66
N LEU A 70 8.26 -2.06 -10.06
CA LEU A 70 7.79 -0.67 -10.16
C LEU A 70 8.84 0.40 -9.79
N PRO A 71 9.67 0.27 -8.73
CA PRO A 71 10.64 1.31 -8.35
C PRO A 71 11.75 1.59 -9.37
N SER A 72 11.91 0.75 -10.41
CA SER A 72 12.82 1.02 -11.53
C SER A 72 12.14 1.82 -12.67
N LEU A 73 10.82 1.90 -12.68
CA LEU A 73 10.00 2.50 -13.75
C LEU A 73 9.30 3.79 -13.28
N VAL A 74 8.79 3.79 -12.05
CA VAL A 74 8.03 4.89 -11.44
C VAL A 74 8.55 5.15 -10.03
N GLU A 75 8.85 6.42 -9.71
CA GLU A 75 9.41 6.83 -8.42
C GLU A 75 8.39 7.45 -7.47
N ALA A 76 8.41 6.94 -6.23
CA ALA A 76 7.82 7.57 -5.05
C ALA A 76 8.70 8.77 -4.58
N PRO A 77 8.26 9.56 -3.57
CA PRO A 77 9.06 10.66 -3.01
C PRO A 77 10.45 10.21 -2.54
N LEU A 78 10.53 9.03 -1.92
CA LEU A 78 11.77 8.35 -1.56
C LEU A 78 11.90 7.05 -2.34
N LYS A 79 13.11 6.51 -2.37
CA LYS A 79 13.39 5.14 -2.83
C LYS A 79 14.52 4.54 -2.03
N ASN A 80 14.71 3.22 -2.13
CA ASN A 80 15.85 2.55 -1.51
C ASN A 80 17.15 3.13 -2.08
N GLY A 81 18.00 3.61 -1.17
CA GLY A 81 19.34 4.10 -1.47
C GLY A 81 20.31 2.96 -1.80
N PRO A 82 21.53 3.31 -2.20
CA PRO A 82 22.56 2.32 -2.42
C PRO A 82 23.12 1.78 -1.11
N ASN A 83 23.88 0.68 -1.16
CA ASN A 83 24.58 0.17 0.00
C ASN A 83 25.68 1.13 0.51
N GLU A 84 26.11 0.97 1.77
CA GLU A 84 27.03 1.89 2.45
C GLU A 84 28.35 2.14 1.67
N ALA A 85 28.90 1.09 1.06
CA ALA A 85 30.09 1.20 0.21
C ALA A 85 29.91 2.25 -0.90
N LEU A 86 28.76 2.27 -1.57
CA LEU A 86 28.42 3.27 -2.59
C LEU A 86 27.93 4.60 -2.00
N LYS A 87 27.27 4.62 -0.83
CA LYS A 87 26.82 5.85 -0.16
C LYS A 87 27.99 6.81 0.07
N SER A 88 29.16 6.28 0.43
CA SER A 88 30.42 7.03 0.58
C SER A 88 30.93 7.67 -0.72
N ILE A 89 30.71 7.02 -1.87
CA ILE A 89 31.18 7.45 -3.20
C ILE A 89 30.29 8.55 -3.76
N TYR A 90 28.96 8.36 -3.69
CA TYR A 90 27.99 9.26 -4.34
C TYR A 90 27.62 10.50 -3.52
N ARG A 91 28.03 10.60 -2.24
CA ARG A 91 27.77 11.74 -1.34
C ARG A 91 26.31 12.21 -1.41
N LEU A 92 25.40 11.28 -1.15
CA LEU A 92 23.96 11.53 -1.27
C LEU A 92 23.52 12.65 -0.31
N PRO A 93 22.54 13.47 -0.70
CA PRO A 93 22.01 14.49 0.19
C PRO A 93 21.29 13.83 1.36
N GLU A 94 21.55 14.30 2.58
CA GLU A 94 20.69 14.01 3.73
C GLU A 94 19.25 14.52 3.46
N ILE A 95 18.27 13.79 3.99
CA ILE A 95 16.85 14.04 3.78
C ILE A 95 16.22 14.22 5.15
N GLN A 96 15.77 15.44 5.46
CA GLN A 96 15.28 15.78 6.79
C GLN A 96 13.75 15.69 6.86
N MET A 97 13.26 14.86 7.78
CA MET A 97 11.86 14.85 8.23
C MET A 97 11.75 15.71 9.48
N GLY A 98 11.38 16.97 9.32
CA GLY A 98 11.16 17.90 10.44
C GLY A 98 9.96 17.49 11.28
N ILE A 99 10.14 17.44 12.61
CA ILE A 99 9.12 17.03 13.57
C ILE A 99 8.54 18.25 14.31
N TYR A 100 7.21 18.33 14.29
CA TYR A 100 6.38 19.35 14.90
C TYR A 100 5.44 18.72 15.94
N GLY A 101 5.06 19.48 16.97
CA GLY A 101 4.29 18.96 18.11
C GLY A 101 5.05 17.93 18.96
N GLY A 102 4.37 16.86 19.38
CA GLY A 102 4.89 15.85 20.33
C GLY A 102 4.52 16.12 21.80
N ASP A 103 3.49 16.94 22.04
CA ASP A 103 2.96 17.32 23.36
C ASP A 103 1.58 16.68 23.65
N GLU A 104 1.09 16.86 24.88
CA GLU A 104 -0.23 16.36 25.32
C GLU A 104 -1.40 17.01 24.58
N ASP A 105 -1.21 18.25 24.13
CA ASP A 105 -2.25 19.08 23.53
C ASP A 105 -2.37 18.90 22.00
N SER A 106 -1.51 18.07 21.38
CA SER A 106 -1.48 17.80 19.93
C SER A 106 -1.94 16.38 19.58
N SER A 107 -3.14 16.00 20.01
CA SER A 107 -3.74 14.70 19.64
C SER A 107 -4.47 14.72 18.30
N THR A 108 -4.72 15.90 17.73
CA THR A 108 -5.35 16.10 16.41
C THR A 108 -4.68 17.24 15.65
N ILE A 109 -4.82 17.28 14.32
CA ILE A 109 -4.30 18.38 13.49
C ILE A 109 -4.94 19.72 13.86
N ASP A 110 -6.24 19.74 14.18
CA ASP A 110 -6.94 20.98 14.53
C ASP A 110 -6.51 21.53 15.90
N GLN A 111 -6.25 20.66 16.89
CA GLN A 111 -5.63 21.09 18.15
C GLN A 111 -4.20 21.60 17.93
N PHE A 112 -3.39 20.92 17.11
CA PHE A 112 -2.03 21.38 16.80
C PHE A 112 -2.03 22.79 16.15
N ILE A 113 -2.92 23.03 15.19
CA ILE A 113 -3.10 24.35 14.55
C ILE A 113 -3.48 25.43 15.57
N LEU A 114 -4.36 25.11 16.52
CA LEU A 114 -4.83 26.04 17.55
C LEU A 114 -3.74 26.37 18.58
N ASN A 115 -3.01 25.34 19.02
CA ASN A 115 -2.11 25.43 20.18
C ASN A 115 -0.69 25.86 19.81
N HIS A 116 -0.25 25.64 18.55
CA HIS A 116 1.12 25.89 18.12
C HIS A 116 1.25 26.84 16.90
N PRO A 117 0.66 28.05 16.93
CA PRO A 117 0.64 28.95 15.78
C PRO A 117 2.04 29.29 15.21
N ASN A 118 3.05 29.42 16.07
CA ASN A 118 4.43 29.71 15.64
C ASN A 118 5.06 28.54 14.85
N GLN A 119 4.75 27.30 15.24
CA GLN A 119 5.23 26.08 14.55
C GLN A 119 4.62 25.92 13.15
N LEU A 120 3.55 26.65 12.82
CA LEU A 120 2.97 26.66 11.49
C LEU A 120 3.82 27.45 10.49
N THR A 121 4.61 28.43 10.95
CA THR A 121 5.33 29.40 10.09
C THR A 121 6.86 29.26 10.15
N GLU A 122 7.40 28.56 11.13
CA GLU A 122 8.84 28.48 11.40
C GLU A 122 9.36 27.04 11.29
N SER A 123 10.55 26.87 10.70
CA SER A 123 11.15 25.54 10.54
C SER A 123 11.63 24.98 11.88
N THR A 124 11.22 23.75 12.19
CA THR A 124 11.73 23.01 13.35
C THR A 124 13.21 22.61 13.20
N GLY A 125 13.93 22.62 14.32
CA GLY A 125 15.28 22.05 14.45
C GLY A 125 15.30 20.57 14.87
N ARG A 126 14.15 19.98 15.21
CA ARG A 126 14.00 18.54 15.48
C ARG A 126 13.71 17.82 14.16
N PHE A 127 14.53 16.86 13.74
CA PHE A 127 14.26 16.06 12.55
C PHE A 127 14.79 14.63 12.63
N TYR A 128 14.23 13.73 11.81
CA TYR A 128 14.86 12.44 11.49
C TYR A 128 15.59 12.51 10.14
N PRO A 129 16.85 12.05 10.04
CA PRO A 129 17.57 11.95 8.77
C PRO A 129 17.17 10.65 8.03
N LEU A 130 16.23 10.75 7.09
CA LEU A 130 15.64 9.59 6.40
C LEU A 130 16.65 8.84 5.51
N ASP A 131 17.75 9.47 5.10
CA ASP A 131 18.83 8.80 4.38
C ASP A 131 19.59 7.79 5.26
N GLN A 132 19.55 7.95 6.59
CA GLN A 132 20.10 6.98 7.54
C GLN A 132 19.19 5.76 7.71
N PHE A 133 17.94 5.83 7.24
CA PHE A 133 17.02 4.69 7.22
C PHE A 133 17.20 3.85 5.94
N GLY A 134 18.26 4.11 5.15
CA GLY A 134 18.55 3.42 3.90
C GLY A 134 17.85 3.98 2.66
N SER A 135 17.23 5.15 2.74
CA SER A 135 16.60 5.82 1.58
C SER A 135 17.55 6.75 0.83
N THR A 136 17.11 7.17 -0.35
CA THR A 136 17.61 8.34 -1.07
C THR A 136 16.45 9.06 -1.78
N THR A 137 16.74 10.20 -2.40
CA THR A 137 15.72 11.02 -3.07
C THR A 137 15.16 10.30 -4.30
N GLY A 138 13.83 10.17 -4.35
CA GLY A 138 13.07 9.97 -5.58
C GLY A 138 12.60 11.34 -6.09
N SER A 139 11.29 11.57 -6.16
CA SER A 139 10.73 12.87 -6.59
C SER A 139 10.82 14.01 -5.56
N ILE A 140 11.35 13.78 -4.35
CA ILE A 140 11.47 14.80 -3.30
C ILE A 140 12.59 15.84 -3.59
N THR A 141 12.42 17.07 -3.12
CA THR A 141 13.44 18.12 -3.26
C THR A 141 14.71 17.86 -2.45
N VAL A 142 15.82 18.44 -2.91
CA VAL A 142 17.11 18.52 -2.20
C VAL A 142 17.35 19.87 -1.55
N ASP A 143 16.50 20.87 -1.81
CA ASP A 143 16.59 22.18 -1.17
C ASP A 143 16.17 22.11 0.30
N ARG A 144 16.90 22.84 1.15
CA ARG A 144 16.68 22.97 2.60
C ARG A 144 16.70 24.42 3.08
N THR A 145 16.81 25.38 2.16
CA THR A 145 17.06 26.79 2.49
C THR A 145 15.85 27.49 3.11
N LYS A 146 14.63 27.02 2.81
CA LYS A 146 13.37 27.63 3.26
C LYS A 146 12.47 26.70 4.09
N VAL A 147 12.49 25.39 3.87
CA VAL A 147 11.62 24.40 4.55
C VAL A 147 12.30 23.03 4.65
N GLN A 148 11.80 22.23 5.59
CA GLN A 148 12.09 20.80 5.68
C GLN A 148 11.48 20.04 4.50
N GLN A 149 12.18 19.01 3.99
CA GLN A 149 11.77 18.30 2.77
C GLN A 149 10.55 17.40 3.03
N VAL A 150 10.48 16.83 4.24
CA VAL A 150 9.25 16.30 4.82
C VAL A 150 8.97 17.04 6.14
N ALA A 151 7.74 17.47 6.37
CA ALA A 151 7.28 18.02 7.65
C ALA A 151 6.24 17.07 8.25
N ALA A 152 6.49 16.55 9.45
CA ALA A 152 5.60 15.62 10.14
C ALA A 152 5.09 16.22 11.46
N ILE A 153 3.79 16.09 11.70
CA ILE A 153 3.11 16.55 12.93
C ILE A 153 2.84 15.32 13.79
N ASN A 154 3.31 15.34 15.04
CA ASN A 154 3.31 14.17 15.92
C ASN A 154 2.45 14.36 17.18
N THR A 155 1.86 13.25 17.65
CA THR A 155 1.32 13.14 19.02
C THR A 155 2.44 12.90 20.03
N LYS A 156 2.16 13.08 21.33
CA LYS A 156 3.07 12.68 22.44
C LYS A 156 3.59 11.24 22.33
N GLY A 157 2.80 10.30 21.79
CA GLY A 157 3.19 8.89 21.60
C GLY A 157 4.10 8.62 20.40
N ASN A 158 4.74 9.66 19.83
CA ASN A 158 5.54 9.60 18.60
C ASN A 158 4.80 8.98 17.40
N LYS A 159 3.47 9.13 17.34
CA LYS A 159 2.64 8.75 16.19
C LYS A 159 2.45 9.96 15.27
N ILE A 160 2.44 9.73 13.97
CA ILE A 160 2.34 10.77 12.94
C ILE A 160 0.87 11.02 12.61
N LEU A 161 0.41 12.26 12.79
CA LEU A 161 -0.94 12.73 12.42
C LEU A 161 -1.00 13.17 10.96
N SER A 162 0.07 13.78 10.44
CA SER A 162 0.15 14.20 9.03
C SER A 162 1.60 14.34 8.60
N MET A 163 1.87 14.12 7.31
CA MET A 163 3.13 14.45 6.64
C MET A 163 2.87 15.36 5.45
N SER A 164 3.64 16.42 5.32
CA SER A 164 3.74 17.23 4.09
C SER A 164 5.07 16.99 3.42
N ILE A 165 5.06 16.83 2.09
CA ILE A 165 6.18 16.39 1.26
C ILE A 165 6.42 17.46 0.18
N ALA A 166 7.65 17.97 0.09
CA ALA A 166 8.06 18.92 -0.93
C ALA A 166 8.72 18.19 -2.12
N LEU A 167 8.06 18.18 -3.28
CA LEU A 167 8.58 17.61 -4.52
C LEU A 167 9.67 18.49 -5.15
N ASN A 168 10.40 17.93 -6.11
CA ASN A 168 11.59 18.51 -6.74
C ASN A 168 11.30 19.56 -7.85
N ASP A 169 10.19 20.29 -7.77
CA ASP A 169 9.87 21.45 -8.63
C ASP A 169 10.02 21.20 -10.15
N GLY A 170 9.49 20.07 -10.63
CA GLY A 170 9.45 19.73 -12.06
C GLY A 170 10.74 19.13 -12.61
N LEU A 171 11.71 18.80 -11.76
CA LEU A 171 12.89 18.01 -12.17
C LEU A 171 12.49 16.56 -12.52
N SER A 172 11.59 15.94 -11.77
CA SER A 172 10.97 14.68 -12.16
C SER A 172 9.91 14.89 -13.23
N LYS A 173 10.05 14.18 -14.36
CA LYS A 173 9.15 14.25 -15.50
C LYS A 173 8.68 12.87 -15.92
N TRP A 174 7.44 12.79 -16.36
CA TRP A 174 6.87 11.64 -17.04
C TRP A 174 7.51 11.45 -18.43
N SER A 175 7.45 10.23 -18.97
CA SER A 175 8.08 9.88 -20.23
C SER A 175 7.48 10.58 -21.46
N ASN A 176 6.31 11.21 -21.32
CA ASN A 176 5.70 12.10 -22.31
C ASN A 176 6.15 13.58 -22.21
N GLY A 177 6.84 13.96 -21.13
CA GLY A 177 7.38 15.32 -20.89
C GLY A 177 6.67 16.10 -19.78
N ASP A 178 5.50 15.64 -19.32
CA ASP A 178 4.74 16.29 -18.23
C ASP A 178 5.54 16.30 -16.92
N ASP A 179 5.38 17.36 -16.12
CA ASP A 179 5.92 17.40 -14.76
C ASP A 179 5.22 16.39 -13.84
N VAL A 180 5.98 15.78 -12.94
CA VAL A 180 5.43 14.95 -11.86
C VAL A 180 5.01 15.88 -10.71
N ILE A 181 3.71 15.96 -10.46
CA ILE A 181 3.12 16.91 -9.49
C ILE A 181 2.38 16.17 -8.37
N GLY A 182 2.04 16.89 -7.30
CA GLY A 182 1.34 16.34 -6.13
C GLY A 182 0.00 15.71 -6.48
N ASP A 183 -0.68 16.25 -7.51
CA ASP A 183 -1.93 15.71 -8.03
C ASP A 183 -1.79 14.27 -8.55
N ASP A 184 -0.66 13.89 -9.15
CA ASP A 184 -0.44 12.52 -9.66
C ASP A 184 -0.48 11.47 -8.54
N TYR A 185 -0.07 11.86 -7.32
CA TYR A 185 -0.09 11.01 -6.14
C TYR A 185 -1.50 10.87 -5.54
N ILE A 186 -2.28 11.95 -5.60
CA ILE A 186 -3.71 11.97 -5.26
C ILE A 186 -4.48 11.08 -6.23
N ASP A 187 -4.21 11.23 -7.54
CA ASP A 187 -4.83 10.48 -8.63
C ASP A 187 -4.66 8.97 -8.47
N ALA A 188 -3.47 8.52 -8.08
CA ALA A 188 -3.17 7.11 -7.86
C ALA A 188 -4.01 6.52 -6.72
N LEU A 189 -4.04 7.19 -5.57
CA LEU A 189 -4.80 6.76 -4.40
C LEU A 189 -6.31 6.77 -4.67
N HIS A 190 -6.82 7.81 -5.36
CA HIS A 190 -8.21 7.84 -5.84
C HIS A 190 -8.56 6.62 -6.70
N TYR A 191 -7.75 6.29 -7.71
CA TYR A 191 -8.00 5.09 -8.50
C TYR A 191 -7.92 3.80 -7.68
N MET A 192 -7.01 3.69 -6.71
CA MET A 192 -6.85 2.48 -5.89
C MET A 192 -8.04 2.21 -4.94
N ILE A 193 -8.81 3.23 -4.55
CA ILE A 193 -10.01 3.06 -3.68
C ILE A 193 -11.35 3.24 -4.42
N ASP A 194 -11.33 3.62 -5.70
CA ASP A 194 -12.51 3.61 -6.58
C ASP A 194 -12.92 2.16 -6.93
N PHE A 195 -14.17 1.82 -6.65
CA PHE A 195 -14.72 0.48 -6.90
C PHE A 195 -14.82 0.17 -8.41
N ASN A 196 -14.91 1.19 -9.26
CA ASN A 196 -14.92 1.03 -10.72
C ASN A 196 -13.56 0.58 -11.26
N THR A 197 -12.46 0.87 -10.55
CA THR A 197 -11.11 0.39 -10.89
C THR A 197 -10.95 -1.11 -10.60
N GLY A 198 -11.51 -1.58 -9.48
CA GLY A 198 -11.34 -2.96 -9.01
C GLY A 198 -9.91 -3.27 -8.57
N SER A 199 -9.26 -2.34 -7.85
CA SER A 199 -7.87 -2.48 -7.41
C SER A 199 -7.66 -3.53 -6.32
N GLN A 200 -6.55 -4.27 -6.40
CA GLN A 200 -6.06 -5.14 -5.33
C GLN A 200 -5.45 -4.36 -4.15
N HIS A 201 -5.10 -3.08 -4.33
CA HIS A 201 -4.46 -2.26 -3.27
C HIS A 201 -5.44 -1.73 -2.22
N GLN A 202 -6.75 -1.79 -2.47
CA GLN A 202 -7.80 -1.28 -1.59
C GLN A 202 -7.65 -1.77 -0.12
N THR A 203 -7.37 -3.06 0.10
CA THR A 203 -7.18 -3.62 1.45
C THR A 203 -5.89 -3.14 2.11
N ASN A 204 -4.82 -2.92 1.34
CA ASN A 204 -3.56 -2.38 1.88
C ASN A 204 -3.75 -0.92 2.30
N LEU A 205 -4.46 -0.11 1.51
CA LEU A 205 -4.72 1.30 1.84
C LEU A 205 -5.58 1.50 3.09
N LEU A 206 -6.55 0.61 3.35
CA LEU A 206 -7.27 0.56 4.62
C LEU A 206 -6.34 0.42 5.84
N GLN A 207 -5.16 -0.19 5.67
CA GLN A 207 -4.20 -0.42 6.75
C GLN A 207 -3.17 0.71 6.90
N LYS A 208 -3.07 1.60 5.91
CA LYS A 208 -2.21 2.79 5.98
C LYS A 208 -2.78 3.90 6.85
N LYS A 209 -4.01 3.76 7.36
CA LYS A 209 -4.67 4.70 8.30
C LYS A 209 -4.83 6.12 7.74
N ILE A 210 -4.77 6.27 6.42
CA ILE A 210 -5.02 7.56 5.75
C ILE A 210 -6.48 7.95 6.02
N LYS A 211 -6.67 9.23 6.40
CA LYS A 211 -7.95 9.73 6.88
C LYS A 211 -9.08 9.46 5.89
N ALA A 212 -10.23 9.03 6.43
CA ALA A 212 -11.46 8.76 5.69
C ALA A 212 -11.40 7.67 4.58
N VAL A 213 -10.32 6.87 4.43
CA VAL A 213 -10.32 5.69 3.52
C VAL A 213 -11.52 4.76 3.83
N SER A 214 -11.73 4.46 5.12
CA SER A 214 -12.83 3.62 5.58
C SER A 214 -14.20 4.23 5.23
N LYS A 215 -14.39 5.53 5.48
CA LYS A 215 -15.64 6.26 5.15
C LYS A 215 -15.92 6.23 3.65
N MET A 216 -14.89 6.42 2.81
CA MET A 216 -15.01 6.46 1.36
C MET A 216 -15.37 5.09 0.77
N ILE A 217 -14.83 4.01 1.35
CA ILE A 217 -15.17 2.64 1.00
C ILE A 217 -16.59 2.30 1.47
N GLU A 218 -17.00 2.74 2.66
CA GLU A 218 -18.36 2.55 3.19
C GLU A 218 -19.42 3.29 2.36
N ALA A 219 -19.16 4.55 1.98
CA ALA A 219 -20.07 5.36 1.16
C ALA A 219 -20.33 4.71 -0.22
N GLN A 220 -19.28 4.22 -0.89
CA GLN A 220 -19.40 3.47 -2.15
C GLN A 220 -20.16 2.14 -1.96
N GLN A 221 -19.92 1.40 -0.88
CA GLN A 221 -20.67 0.17 -0.56
C GLN A 221 -22.15 0.46 -0.34
N ASN A 222 -22.48 1.50 0.43
CA ASN A 222 -23.86 1.88 0.72
C ASN A 222 -24.61 2.32 -0.55
N TYR A 223 -23.95 3.06 -1.46
CA TYR A 223 -24.51 3.38 -2.77
C TYR A 223 -24.80 2.12 -3.60
N ILE A 224 -23.84 1.19 -3.73
CA ILE A 224 -24.03 -0.08 -4.46
C ILE A 224 -25.15 -0.92 -3.84
N LYS A 225 -25.19 -1.02 -2.51
CA LYS A 225 -26.21 -1.75 -1.76
C LYS A 225 -27.62 -1.21 -2.02
N LYS A 226 -27.78 0.10 -2.20
CA LYS A 226 -29.08 0.74 -2.49
C LYS A 226 -29.43 0.71 -3.99
N PHE A 227 -28.52 1.09 -4.88
CA PHE A 227 -28.79 1.32 -6.31
C PHE A 227 -28.33 0.22 -7.27
N LYS A 228 -27.69 -0.84 -6.76
CA LYS A 228 -27.25 -2.04 -7.51
C LYS A 228 -26.18 -1.78 -8.59
N LYS A 229 -25.58 -0.60 -8.59
CA LYS A 229 -24.46 -0.18 -9.46
C LYS A 229 -23.48 0.68 -8.67
N ALA A 230 -22.22 0.72 -9.09
CA ALA A 230 -21.24 1.65 -8.55
C ALA A 230 -21.53 3.07 -9.05
N TYR A 231 -21.38 4.06 -8.18
CA TYR A 231 -21.39 5.48 -8.57
C TYR A 231 -20.16 5.74 -9.45
N GLN A 232 -20.37 6.34 -10.62
CA GLN A 232 -19.29 6.65 -11.56
C GLN A 232 -18.57 7.93 -11.12
N ASN A 233 -17.25 7.98 -11.25
CA ASN A 233 -16.43 9.14 -10.88
C ASN A 233 -16.66 9.62 -9.43
N PRO A 234 -16.40 8.77 -8.41
CA PRO A 234 -16.70 9.09 -7.02
C PRO A 234 -15.81 10.20 -6.43
N PHE A 235 -14.71 10.55 -7.10
CA PHE A 235 -13.83 11.70 -6.82
C PHE A 235 -14.11 12.92 -7.73
N ALA A 236 -15.16 12.83 -8.54
CA ALA A 236 -15.77 13.89 -9.34
C ALA A 236 -14.80 14.81 -10.11
N TYR A 237 -13.80 14.22 -10.78
CA TYR A 237 -12.95 14.94 -11.72
C TYR A 237 -13.80 15.47 -12.88
N PRO A 238 -13.56 16.70 -13.38
CA PRO A 238 -14.26 17.19 -14.57
C PRO A 238 -13.92 16.36 -15.81
N ASN A 239 -14.74 16.43 -16.86
CA ASN A 239 -14.46 15.71 -18.11
C ASN A 239 -13.14 16.19 -18.72
N LEU A 240 -12.31 15.28 -19.21
CA LEU A 240 -11.11 15.61 -19.98
C LEU A 240 -11.48 15.83 -21.45
N VAL A 241 -11.13 17.01 -22.00
CA VAL A 241 -11.43 17.42 -23.39
C VAL A 241 -10.17 17.90 -24.10
N ASP A 242 -10.11 17.73 -25.43
CA ASP A 242 -9.08 18.36 -26.28
C ASP A 242 -9.48 19.83 -26.51
N ASN A 243 -8.56 20.76 -26.22
CA ASN A 243 -8.78 22.19 -26.44
C ASN A 243 -8.66 22.66 -27.90
N GLY A 244 -8.59 21.72 -28.85
CA GLY A 244 -8.48 21.97 -30.28
C GLY A 244 -7.06 22.24 -30.76
N LYS A 245 -6.07 22.27 -29.85
CA LYS A 245 -4.63 22.31 -30.16
C LYS A 245 -3.95 20.96 -29.87
N GLY A 246 -4.70 19.90 -29.58
CA GLY A 246 -4.15 18.57 -29.24
C GLY A 246 -3.68 18.47 -27.78
N ILE A 247 -4.13 19.37 -26.91
CA ILE A 247 -3.77 19.42 -25.49
C ILE A 247 -5.02 19.09 -24.67
N MET A 248 -4.89 18.11 -23.77
CA MET A 248 -6.00 17.63 -22.93
C MET A 248 -6.15 18.49 -21.66
N GLU A 249 -7.30 19.13 -21.50
CA GLU A 249 -7.66 19.97 -20.35
C GLU A 249 -8.99 19.53 -19.71
N TYR A 250 -9.13 19.75 -18.40
CA TYR A 250 -10.36 19.45 -17.67
C TYR A 250 -11.41 20.55 -17.92
N GLU A 251 -12.64 20.14 -18.25
CA GLU A 251 -13.76 21.02 -18.59
C GLU A 251 -14.16 21.95 -17.42
N VAL A 252 -14.29 23.24 -17.70
CA VAL A 252 -14.73 24.25 -16.70
C VAL A 252 -16.23 24.53 -16.86
N VAL A 253 -17.04 23.70 -16.21
CA VAL A 253 -18.51 23.86 -16.12
C VAL A 253 -18.86 24.79 -14.95
N GLU A 254 -19.77 25.75 -15.17
CA GLU A 254 -20.30 26.65 -14.13
C GLU A 254 -21.26 25.93 -13.17
N PRO A 255 -21.20 26.17 -11.85
CA PRO A 255 -22.18 25.65 -10.90
C PRO A 255 -23.54 26.36 -11.03
N THR A 256 -24.64 25.62 -10.90
CA THR A 256 -25.99 26.23 -10.89
C THR A 256 -26.32 26.84 -9.52
N PRO A 257 -27.31 27.76 -9.41
CA PRO A 257 -27.78 28.27 -8.12
C PRO A 257 -28.28 27.17 -7.18
N GLU A 258 -28.73 26.04 -7.72
CA GLU A 258 -29.17 24.85 -6.99
C GLU A 258 -27.99 24.05 -6.45
N ASP A 259 -26.86 24.03 -7.16
CA ASP A 259 -25.64 23.35 -6.71
C ASP A 259 -24.99 24.15 -5.57
N LEU A 260 -24.88 25.47 -5.70
CA LEU A 260 -24.33 26.34 -4.65
C LEU A 260 -25.06 26.19 -3.30
N LYS A 261 -26.36 25.87 -3.31
CA LYS A 261 -27.17 25.59 -2.10
C LYS A 261 -26.86 24.23 -1.45
N LYS A 262 -26.33 23.25 -2.19
CA LYS A 262 -25.96 21.91 -1.69
C LYS A 262 -24.57 21.88 -1.02
N GLY A 263 -23.80 22.95 -1.14
CA GLY A 263 -22.45 23.07 -0.57
C GLY A 263 -21.34 23.03 -1.62
N GLN A 264 -20.10 23.09 -1.13
CA GLN A 264 -18.90 23.21 -1.96
C GLN A 264 -18.69 22.02 -2.91
N PHE A 265 -18.31 22.31 -4.16
CA PHE A 265 -18.04 21.34 -5.23
C PHE A 265 -19.21 20.41 -5.63
N SER A 266 -20.42 20.65 -5.12
CA SER A 266 -21.61 19.84 -5.39
C SER A 266 -21.95 19.73 -6.88
N SER A 267 -21.57 20.72 -7.70
CA SER A 267 -21.76 20.73 -9.14
C SER A 267 -21.06 19.58 -9.88
N LEU A 268 -20.03 18.98 -9.26
CA LEU A 268 -19.29 17.83 -9.77
C LEU A 268 -19.97 16.49 -9.40
N TRP A 269 -20.60 16.40 -8.22
CA TRP A 269 -21.31 15.19 -7.75
C TRP A 269 -22.79 15.20 -8.15
N LYS A 270 -23.06 14.88 -9.41
CA LYS A 270 -24.43 14.81 -9.95
C LYS A 270 -25.11 13.48 -9.60
N SER A 271 -26.42 13.53 -9.41
CA SER A 271 -27.28 12.35 -9.26
C SER A 271 -27.17 11.44 -10.49
N GLN A 272 -27.06 10.13 -10.26
CA GLN A 272 -26.97 9.11 -11.31
C GLN A 272 -28.16 8.14 -11.28
N SER A 273 -29.00 8.21 -10.25
CA SER A 273 -30.17 7.36 -10.03
C SER A 273 -31.26 8.16 -9.31
N GLN A 274 -32.53 7.89 -9.59
CA GLN A 274 -33.63 8.56 -8.89
C GLN A 274 -33.56 8.29 -7.37
N GLY A 275 -33.50 9.35 -6.55
CA GLY A 275 -33.48 9.26 -5.09
C GLY A 275 -32.13 8.91 -4.46
N ASP A 276 -31.02 9.15 -5.19
CA ASP A 276 -29.64 8.90 -4.73
C ASP A 276 -28.93 10.09 -4.09
N GLU A 277 -29.59 11.23 -3.98
CA GLU A 277 -28.97 12.51 -3.58
C GLU A 277 -28.28 12.42 -2.21
N LYS A 278 -28.84 11.64 -1.28
CA LYS A 278 -28.25 11.42 0.06
C LYS A 278 -26.97 10.58 0.00
N GLU A 279 -26.95 9.51 -0.79
CA GLU A 279 -25.78 8.63 -0.89
C GLU A 279 -24.69 9.26 -1.78
N VAL A 280 -25.06 10.08 -2.77
CA VAL A 280 -24.14 10.92 -3.53
C VAL A 280 -23.49 11.97 -2.63
N ASP A 281 -24.24 12.62 -1.73
CA ASP A 281 -23.67 13.57 -0.78
C ASP A 281 -22.73 12.89 0.23
N ALA A 282 -23.06 11.67 0.69
CA ALA A 282 -22.17 10.88 1.54
C ALA A 282 -20.84 10.52 0.83
N ILE A 283 -20.88 10.18 -0.46
CA ILE A 283 -19.67 9.99 -1.28
C ILE A 283 -18.89 11.30 -1.40
N ARG A 284 -19.56 12.43 -1.69
CA ARG A 284 -18.92 13.76 -1.79
C ARG A 284 -18.19 14.13 -0.50
N GLN A 285 -18.84 14.01 0.65
CA GLN A 285 -18.23 14.34 1.94
C GLN A 285 -17.03 13.42 2.24
N ALA A 286 -17.17 12.10 2.04
CA ALA A 286 -16.08 11.16 2.26
C ALA A 286 -14.88 11.38 1.32
N ALA A 287 -15.13 11.82 0.08
CA ALA A 287 -14.09 12.20 -0.86
C ALA A 287 -13.38 13.52 -0.46
N LEU A 288 -14.13 14.54 -0.02
CA LEU A 288 -13.54 15.82 0.42
C LEU A 288 -12.81 15.72 1.78
N GLU A 289 -13.18 14.76 2.63
CA GLU A 289 -12.46 14.42 3.86
C GLU A 289 -11.24 13.50 3.63
N PHE A 290 -11.06 12.95 2.43
CA PHE A 290 -10.02 11.98 2.14
C PHE A 290 -8.63 12.57 2.40
N GLY A 291 -7.83 11.86 3.19
CA GLY A 291 -6.59 12.35 3.79
C GLY A 291 -5.41 12.56 2.84
N ILE A 292 -5.62 12.98 1.59
CA ILE A 292 -4.53 13.42 0.72
C ILE A 292 -4.87 14.70 -0.04
N TYR A 293 -3.96 15.66 0.01
CA TYR A 293 -4.17 17.02 -0.49
C TYR A 293 -2.95 17.55 -1.26
N SER A 294 -3.18 18.46 -2.19
CA SER A 294 -2.17 19.17 -2.99
C SER A 294 -2.14 20.64 -2.58
N GLY A 295 -0.99 21.31 -2.78
CA GLY A 295 -0.94 22.77 -2.66
C GLY A 295 -1.49 23.49 -3.90
N ARG A 296 -1.93 22.76 -4.94
CA ARG A 296 -2.52 23.31 -6.16
C ARG A 296 -3.84 24.03 -5.87
N LEU A 297 -4.04 25.20 -6.48
CA LEU A 297 -5.22 26.06 -6.31
C LEU A 297 -6.33 25.83 -7.35
N TYR A 298 -5.99 25.62 -8.62
CA TYR A 298 -6.95 25.52 -9.74
C TYR A 298 -6.57 24.40 -10.72
N TYR A 299 -7.57 23.77 -11.35
CA TYR A 299 -7.34 22.82 -12.42
C TYR A 299 -6.65 23.46 -13.64
N ASN A 300 -5.96 22.64 -14.42
CA ASN A 300 -5.25 22.96 -15.68
C ASN A 300 -4.04 23.88 -15.59
N TYR A 301 -4.01 24.87 -14.69
CA TYR A 301 -2.94 25.86 -14.58
C TYR A 301 -2.09 25.67 -13.31
N SER A 302 -0.82 26.10 -13.35
CA SER A 302 0.08 26.14 -12.19
C SER A 302 -0.31 27.24 -11.20
N ASN A 303 0.06 27.11 -9.92
CA ASN A 303 -0.16 28.20 -8.96
C ASN A 303 0.57 29.47 -9.39
N LYS A 304 1.72 29.32 -10.04
CA LYS A 304 2.55 30.41 -10.58
C LYS A 304 1.84 31.22 -11.66
N GLU A 305 1.21 30.57 -12.64
CA GLU A 305 0.39 31.24 -13.66
C GLU A 305 -0.82 31.94 -13.05
N ILE A 306 -1.49 31.29 -12.09
CA ILE A 306 -2.67 31.86 -11.40
C ILE A 306 -2.28 33.10 -10.60
N LEU A 307 -1.40 32.95 -9.60
CA LEU A 307 -1.09 34.02 -8.64
C LEU A 307 -0.46 35.24 -9.32
N SER A 308 0.43 35.04 -10.30
CA SER A 308 1.00 36.14 -11.10
C SER A 308 -0.02 36.85 -12.00
N SER A 309 -1.17 36.23 -12.27
CA SER A 309 -2.24 36.79 -13.11
C SER A 309 -3.37 37.47 -12.31
N ILE A 310 -3.49 37.22 -11.00
CA ILE A 310 -4.53 37.86 -10.14
C ILE A 310 -4.53 39.39 -10.26
N PRO A 311 -3.39 40.12 -10.16
CA PRO A 311 -3.38 41.59 -10.26
C PRO A 311 -3.97 42.15 -11.56
N PHE A 312 -3.95 41.36 -12.63
CA PHE A 312 -4.42 41.73 -13.96
C PHE A 312 -5.88 41.32 -14.22
N SER A 313 -6.55 40.71 -13.24
CA SER A 313 -7.84 40.04 -13.40
C SER A 313 -8.95 40.75 -12.62
N PRO A 314 -9.70 41.70 -13.20
CA PRO A 314 -10.64 42.58 -12.48
C PRO A 314 -11.93 41.90 -12.00
N ASP A 315 -12.23 40.71 -12.52
CA ASP A 315 -13.41 39.90 -12.17
C ASP A 315 -13.04 38.59 -11.45
N PHE A 316 -11.77 38.45 -11.06
CA PHE A 316 -11.30 37.32 -10.28
C PHE A 316 -11.82 37.42 -8.83
N ASN A 317 -12.41 36.34 -8.34
CA ASN A 317 -12.85 36.19 -6.96
C ASN A 317 -12.34 34.87 -6.40
N PHE A 318 -11.39 34.95 -5.46
CA PHE A 318 -10.77 33.76 -4.86
C PHE A 318 -11.76 32.91 -4.05
N ASN A 319 -12.94 33.41 -3.68
CA ASN A 319 -13.92 32.61 -2.94
C ASN A 319 -14.74 31.70 -3.86
N ASP A 320 -14.94 32.04 -5.12
CA ASP A 320 -15.82 31.31 -6.03
C ASP A 320 -15.21 29.97 -6.48
N GLU A 321 -16.07 28.99 -6.78
CA GLU A 321 -15.66 27.66 -7.28
C GLU A 321 -15.14 27.73 -8.72
N VAL A 322 -15.76 28.61 -9.52
CA VAL A 322 -15.38 28.96 -10.88
C VAL A 322 -15.26 30.48 -10.97
N THR A 323 -14.20 30.99 -11.59
CA THR A 323 -13.95 32.43 -11.71
C THR A 323 -13.22 32.75 -13.02
N GLU A 324 -13.12 34.03 -13.39
CA GLU A 324 -12.42 34.50 -14.59
C GLU A 324 -11.05 35.07 -14.24
N ILE A 325 -10.02 34.66 -14.98
CA ILE A 325 -8.64 35.12 -14.81
C ILE A 325 -8.05 35.57 -16.16
N MET A 326 -7.16 36.56 -16.13
CA MET A 326 -6.50 37.14 -17.29
C MET A 326 -5.10 36.53 -17.48
N LEU A 327 -5.03 35.37 -18.13
CA LEU A 327 -3.75 34.68 -18.38
C LEU A 327 -2.95 35.34 -19.52
N PRO A 328 -1.61 35.22 -19.55
CA PRO A 328 -0.79 35.63 -20.69
C PRO A 328 -1.31 35.05 -22.01
N ASN A 329 -1.44 35.88 -23.04
CA ASN A 329 -1.92 35.44 -24.35
C ASN A 329 -0.78 34.71 -25.11
N PRO A 330 -0.94 33.44 -25.52
CA PRO A 330 0.07 32.74 -26.32
C PRO A 330 0.39 33.41 -27.66
N GLU A 331 -0.57 34.13 -28.24
CA GLU A 331 -0.36 34.87 -29.50
C GLU A 331 0.35 36.22 -29.27
N TYR A 332 0.51 36.68 -28.03
CA TYR A 332 1.32 37.87 -27.71
C TYR A 332 2.78 37.45 -27.49
N ASP A 333 3.50 37.22 -28.59
CA ASP A 333 4.92 36.86 -28.60
C ASP A 333 5.74 37.77 -29.54
N LEU A 334 6.83 38.32 -28.99
CA LEU A 334 7.83 39.15 -29.68
C LEU A 334 8.65 38.34 -30.71
N ALA A 335 8.66 37.01 -30.64
CA ALA A 335 9.27 36.14 -31.63
C ALA A 335 8.34 35.81 -32.83
N LEU A 336 7.01 35.93 -32.64
CA LEU A 336 6.01 35.61 -33.67
C LEU A 336 5.49 36.85 -34.41
N HIS A 337 5.47 38.02 -33.77
CA HIS A 337 4.85 39.23 -34.30
C HIS A 337 5.72 40.48 -34.15
N SER A 338 5.56 41.42 -35.08
CA SER A 338 6.18 42.73 -35.00
C SER A 338 5.57 43.60 -33.89
N ALA A 339 6.32 44.62 -33.45
CA ALA A 339 5.87 45.59 -32.45
C ALA A 339 4.66 46.45 -32.88
N GLU A 340 4.28 46.42 -34.16
CA GLU A 340 3.07 47.09 -34.67
C GLU A 340 1.86 46.15 -34.66
N GLU A 341 2.03 44.88 -35.05
CA GLU A 341 0.99 43.84 -34.94
C GLU A 341 0.58 43.59 -33.49
N LEU A 342 1.56 43.54 -32.57
CA LEU A 342 1.31 43.36 -31.13
C LEU A 342 0.48 44.49 -30.50
N ARG A 343 0.31 45.65 -31.14
CA ARG A 343 -0.63 46.69 -30.66
C ARG A 343 -2.10 46.28 -30.80
N ASN A 344 -2.38 45.32 -31.69
CA ASN A 344 -3.72 44.82 -31.99
C ASN A 344 -3.96 43.42 -31.39
N ILE A 345 -2.97 42.84 -30.71
CA ILE A 345 -3.08 41.56 -29.99
C ILE A 345 -3.16 41.85 -28.49
N PRO A 346 -4.18 41.38 -27.75
CA PRO A 346 -4.26 41.62 -26.31
C PRO A 346 -3.14 40.87 -25.60
N LYS A 347 -2.49 41.50 -24.61
CA LYS A 347 -1.40 40.91 -23.80
C LYS A 347 -1.88 39.69 -23.02
N ARG A 348 -3.12 39.76 -22.53
CA ARG A 348 -3.75 38.74 -21.69
C ARG A 348 -5.15 38.44 -22.20
N ILE A 349 -5.59 37.20 -22.03
CA ILE A 349 -6.91 36.72 -22.43
C ILE A 349 -7.69 36.23 -21.20
N ALA A 350 -8.98 36.59 -21.14
CA ALA A 350 -9.91 36.05 -20.17
C ALA A 350 -10.07 34.53 -20.36
N LYS A 351 -9.89 33.79 -19.27
CA LYS A 351 -10.09 32.33 -19.19
C LYS A 351 -10.89 32.02 -17.93
N LYS A 352 -11.87 31.13 -18.05
CA LYS A 352 -12.56 30.56 -16.89
C LYS A 352 -11.69 29.47 -16.28
N ILE A 353 -11.61 29.47 -14.96
CA ILE A 353 -10.84 28.51 -14.17
C ILE A 353 -11.71 27.96 -13.05
N ARG A 354 -11.47 26.70 -12.68
CA ARG A 354 -12.16 25.97 -11.61
C ARG A 354 -11.18 25.61 -10.52
N LYS A 355 -11.53 25.87 -9.26
CA LYS A 355 -10.72 25.48 -8.09
C LYS A 355 -10.42 23.99 -8.11
N PHE A 356 -9.21 23.62 -7.70
CA PHE A 356 -8.85 22.22 -7.52
C PHE A 356 -9.59 21.65 -6.30
N THR A 357 -10.23 20.49 -6.46
CA THR A 357 -11.11 19.93 -5.42
C THR A 357 -10.34 19.46 -4.18
N TYR A 358 -9.07 19.09 -4.35
CA TYR A 358 -8.19 18.54 -3.31
C TYR A 358 -7.05 19.50 -2.91
N THR A 359 -7.28 20.82 -3.03
CA THR A 359 -6.43 21.84 -2.41
C THR A 359 -6.42 21.64 -0.89
N ASP A 360 -5.24 21.72 -0.25
CA ASP A 360 -5.10 21.54 1.20
C ASP A 360 -5.98 22.51 2.00
N PRO A 361 -7.05 22.03 2.66
CA PRO A 361 -8.02 22.89 3.36
C PRO A 361 -7.45 23.48 4.66
N LYS A 362 -6.26 23.03 5.08
CA LYS A 362 -5.56 23.56 6.25
C LYS A 362 -4.51 24.62 5.87
N GLN A 363 -4.23 24.86 4.59
CA GLN A 363 -3.33 25.93 4.15
C GLN A 363 -4.00 27.32 4.21
N VAL A 364 -3.22 28.38 4.43
CA VAL A 364 -3.67 29.79 4.37
C VAL A 364 -2.87 30.52 3.30
N TRP A 365 -3.57 31.23 2.40
CA TRP A 365 -3.00 31.89 1.23
C TRP A 365 -3.05 33.41 1.38
N LYS A 366 -1.89 34.05 1.52
CA LYS A 366 -1.75 35.49 1.79
C LYS A 366 -1.82 36.33 0.50
N ILE A 367 -2.98 36.33 -0.15
CA ILE A 367 -3.19 36.92 -1.49
C ILE A 367 -3.86 38.30 -1.47
N GLU A 368 -4.03 38.91 -0.29
CA GLU A 368 -4.82 40.14 -0.10
C GLU A 368 -4.32 41.32 -0.93
N GLU A 369 -2.99 41.42 -1.10
CA GLU A 369 -2.33 42.43 -1.91
C GLU A 369 -2.65 42.27 -3.40
N LEU A 370 -2.56 41.03 -3.92
CA LEU A 370 -2.92 40.70 -5.31
C LEU A 370 -4.40 41.03 -5.58
N LEU A 371 -5.27 40.71 -4.63
CA LEU A 371 -6.69 41.04 -4.67
C LEU A 371 -6.96 42.56 -4.54
N SER A 372 -6.09 43.34 -3.88
CA SER A 372 -6.17 44.81 -3.90
C SER A 372 -5.88 45.34 -5.29
N GLN A 373 -4.76 44.91 -5.89
CA GLN A 373 -4.34 45.33 -7.24
C GLN A 373 -5.39 44.98 -8.31
N SER A 374 -6.00 43.79 -8.22
CA SER A 374 -7.16 43.38 -9.03
C SER A 374 -8.35 44.35 -8.91
N ARG A 375 -8.75 44.71 -7.68
CA ARG A 375 -9.87 45.63 -7.42
C ARG A 375 -9.57 47.05 -7.89
N GLU A 376 -8.34 47.54 -7.70
CA GLU A 376 -7.88 48.82 -8.25
C GLU A 376 -7.86 48.84 -9.78
N LEU A 377 -7.53 47.71 -10.42
CA LEU A 377 -7.63 47.58 -11.87
C LEU A 377 -9.08 47.61 -12.35
N LYS A 378 -10.02 46.95 -11.65
CA LYS A 378 -11.46 47.01 -11.95
C LYS A 378 -11.97 48.45 -11.89
N ILE A 379 -11.69 49.17 -10.80
CA ILE A 379 -12.08 50.58 -10.63
C ILE A 379 -11.51 51.46 -11.76
N ARG A 380 -10.23 51.28 -12.12
CA ARG A 380 -9.61 52.02 -13.24
C ARG A 380 -10.23 51.67 -14.60
N LEU A 381 -10.60 50.41 -14.83
CA LEU A 381 -11.28 49.98 -16.05
C LEU A 381 -12.66 50.63 -16.16
N ASP A 382 -13.45 50.61 -15.08
CA ASP A 382 -14.78 51.22 -15.03
C ASP A 382 -14.69 52.75 -15.22
N GLN A 383 -13.70 53.41 -14.63
CA GLN A 383 -13.43 54.84 -14.84
C GLN A 383 -13.04 55.15 -16.29
N GLU A 384 -12.09 54.42 -16.87
CA GLU A 384 -11.64 54.67 -18.25
C GLU A 384 -12.75 54.36 -19.27
N PHE A 385 -13.56 53.32 -19.03
CA PHE A 385 -14.76 53.02 -19.82
C PHE A 385 -15.78 54.16 -19.75
N ASN A 386 -16.06 54.70 -18.56
CA ASN A 386 -16.98 55.84 -18.41
C ASN A 386 -16.43 57.13 -19.04
N ASN A 387 -15.12 57.38 -18.94
CA ASN A 387 -14.45 58.53 -19.55
C ASN A 387 -14.46 58.47 -21.09
N ARG A 388 -14.26 57.27 -21.65
CA ARG A 388 -14.17 57.03 -23.11
C ARG A 388 -15.44 56.47 -23.74
N LYS A 389 -16.58 56.48 -23.05
CA LYS A 389 -17.86 55.97 -23.59
C LYS A 389 -18.30 56.61 -24.93
N ASN A 390 -17.77 57.79 -25.25
CA ASN A 390 -18.03 58.53 -26.49
C ASN A 390 -16.92 58.37 -27.55
N ASP A 391 -15.86 57.59 -27.30
CA ASP A 391 -14.77 57.29 -28.23
C ASP A 391 -15.12 56.01 -29.02
N PRO A 392 -15.48 56.11 -30.33
CA PRO A 392 -15.91 54.94 -31.08
C PRO A 392 -14.80 53.90 -31.29
N GLN A 393 -13.53 54.33 -31.31
CA GLN A 393 -12.40 53.42 -31.49
C GLN A 393 -12.20 52.60 -30.22
N TYR A 394 -12.22 53.24 -29.04
CA TYR A 394 -12.12 52.54 -27.76
C TYR A 394 -13.31 51.62 -27.47
N MET A 395 -14.52 52.04 -27.83
CA MET A 395 -15.74 51.25 -27.64
C MET A 395 -15.84 50.05 -28.59
N ALA A 396 -15.13 50.07 -29.73
CA ALA A 396 -15.00 48.91 -30.62
C ALA A 396 -14.02 47.83 -30.11
N LEU A 397 -13.10 48.18 -29.20
CA LEU A 397 -12.16 47.22 -28.61
C LEU A 397 -12.89 46.24 -27.67
N ASP A 398 -12.45 44.99 -27.63
CA ASP A 398 -12.89 44.03 -26.61
C ASP A 398 -12.32 44.33 -25.21
N LYS A 399 -12.87 43.64 -24.19
CA LYS A 399 -12.45 43.78 -22.78
C LYS A 399 -10.96 43.47 -22.55
N ASN A 400 -10.42 42.46 -23.21
CA ASN A 400 -9.04 42.00 -23.07
C ASN A 400 -8.07 43.05 -23.63
N MET A 401 -8.41 43.65 -24.77
CA MET A 401 -7.67 44.73 -25.40
C MET A 401 -7.71 46.01 -24.56
N ARG A 402 -8.89 46.41 -24.05
CA ARG A 402 -9.02 47.57 -23.14
C ARG A 402 -8.14 47.41 -21.88
N LEU A 403 -8.12 46.21 -21.27
CA LEU A 403 -7.24 45.89 -20.15
C LEU A 403 -5.75 45.96 -20.52
N SER A 404 -5.39 45.46 -21.70
CA SER A 404 -4.01 45.49 -22.22
C SER A 404 -3.49 46.93 -22.44
N LEU A 405 -4.36 47.83 -22.88
CA LEU A 405 -4.06 49.27 -23.04
C LEU A 405 -4.00 50.05 -21.73
N LEU A 406 -4.76 49.61 -20.71
CA LEU A 406 -4.75 50.19 -19.37
C LEU A 406 -3.44 49.84 -18.62
N ASN A 407 -2.98 48.59 -18.77
CA ASN A 407 -1.74 48.09 -18.17
C ASN A 407 -0.51 48.35 -19.07
N LYS A 408 -0.18 49.63 -19.28
CA LYS A 408 0.95 50.05 -20.13
C LYS A 408 2.33 49.60 -19.62
N ALA A 409 2.49 49.43 -18.30
CA ALA A 409 3.75 49.04 -17.68
C ALA A 409 4.14 47.56 -17.90
N GLU A 410 3.18 46.69 -18.22
CA GLU A 410 3.47 45.28 -18.54
C GLU A 410 4.05 45.18 -19.95
N PHE A 411 5.38 44.99 -20.06
CA PHE A 411 6.05 44.88 -21.37
C PHE A 411 5.88 43.50 -22.01
N ASN A 412 6.11 42.43 -21.23
CA ASN A 412 5.91 41.04 -21.64
C ASN A 412 5.22 40.26 -20.49
N PRO A 413 3.99 39.76 -20.68
CA PRO A 413 3.23 39.07 -19.63
C PRO A 413 3.83 37.70 -19.26
N HIS A 414 4.56 37.05 -20.18
CA HIS A 414 5.14 35.72 -19.98
C HIS A 414 6.38 35.73 -19.07
N LEU A 415 7.09 36.86 -18.97
CA LEU A 415 8.26 36.98 -18.07
C LEU A 415 7.84 37.10 -16.60
N ILE A 416 6.75 37.81 -16.31
CA ILE A 416 6.24 37.98 -14.94
C ILE A 416 5.91 36.63 -14.30
N ALA A 417 5.30 35.73 -15.06
CA ALA A 417 5.01 34.36 -14.60
C ALA A 417 6.27 33.50 -14.42
N LYS A 418 7.42 33.84 -15.02
CA LYS A 418 8.64 33.04 -14.95
C LYS A 418 9.42 33.23 -13.64
N ASP A 419 9.45 34.44 -13.10
CA ASP A 419 10.28 34.79 -11.94
C ASP A 419 9.50 34.90 -10.61
N PHE A 420 8.21 34.51 -10.62
CA PHE A 420 7.30 34.58 -9.47
C PHE A 420 7.54 33.47 -8.42
N ASP A 421 7.73 33.82 -7.14
CA ASP A 421 7.79 32.86 -6.01
C ASP A 421 6.37 32.60 -5.47
N ASP A 422 5.66 31.64 -6.07
CA ASP A 422 4.29 31.25 -5.71
C ASP A 422 4.22 30.70 -4.27
N LYS A 423 5.23 29.93 -3.86
CA LYS A 423 5.33 29.33 -2.52
C LYS A 423 5.39 30.38 -1.41
N SER A 424 5.84 31.60 -1.69
CA SER A 424 5.86 32.72 -0.72
C SER A 424 4.46 33.16 -0.25
N TYR A 425 3.41 32.85 -1.01
CA TYR A 425 2.02 33.15 -0.68
C TYR A 425 1.37 32.10 0.24
N ALA A 426 1.95 30.90 0.36
CA ALA A 426 1.50 29.87 1.28
C ALA A 426 2.08 30.10 2.68
N GLN A 427 1.23 30.49 3.63
CA GLN A 427 1.66 30.94 4.96
C GLN A 427 2.15 29.79 5.87
N ARG A 428 1.49 28.62 5.82
CA ARG A 428 1.77 27.51 6.73
C ARG A 428 2.76 26.56 6.08
N ILE A 429 3.99 26.52 6.58
CA ILE A 429 5.10 25.77 5.99
C ILE A 429 5.00 24.26 6.20
N VAL A 430 4.22 23.83 7.20
CA VAL A 430 3.97 22.42 7.55
C VAL A 430 2.88 21.76 6.69
N PHE A 431 2.28 22.51 5.76
CA PHE A 431 1.19 22.09 4.86
C PHE A 431 1.59 22.31 3.40
N ALA A 432 0.82 21.77 2.44
CA ALA A 432 1.21 21.83 1.03
C ALA A 432 1.21 23.29 0.51
N ARG A 433 2.25 23.68 -0.25
CA ARG A 433 2.54 25.09 -0.61
C ARG A 433 2.43 25.44 -2.09
N SER A 434 2.31 24.44 -2.96
CA SER A 434 2.27 24.55 -4.42
C SER A 434 1.75 23.22 -5.00
N GLU A 435 1.50 23.13 -6.30
CA GLU A 435 1.28 21.83 -6.98
C GLU A 435 2.43 20.82 -6.77
N PHE A 436 3.64 21.29 -6.44
CA PHE A 436 4.77 20.47 -6.01
C PHE A 436 4.78 20.12 -4.50
N GLY A 437 3.64 20.23 -3.82
CA GLY A 437 3.47 19.86 -2.41
C GLY A 437 2.33 18.87 -2.24
N ILE A 438 2.60 17.78 -1.51
CA ILE A 438 1.60 16.78 -1.11
C ILE A 438 1.45 16.84 0.40
N ARG A 439 0.23 16.72 0.92
CA ARG A 439 -0.01 16.42 2.34
C ARG A 439 -0.82 15.15 2.49
N VAL A 440 -0.34 14.22 3.31
CA VAL A 440 -1.08 13.05 3.78
C VAL A 440 -1.52 13.30 5.22
N GLU A 441 -2.79 13.10 5.51
CA GLU A 441 -3.41 13.16 6.84
C GLU A 441 -3.84 11.76 7.26
N TYR A 442 -3.44 11.33 8.45
CA TYR A 442 -3.85 10.06 9.04
C TYR A 442 -5.06 10.27 9.94
N ASP A 443 -5.86 9.21 10.14
CA ASP A 443 -7.01 9.25 11.04
C ASP A 443 -6.55 9.58 12.47
N SER A 444 -7.12 10.63 13.07
CA SER A 444 -6.63 11.16 14.35
C SER A 444 -6.78 10.20 15.51
N TYR A 445 -7.74 9.28 15.45
CA TYR A 445 -7.97 8.21 16.42
C TYR A 445 -7.05 6.98 16.21
N GLU A 446 -6.43 6.86 15.03
CA GLU A 446 -5.51 5.76 14.69
C GLU A 446 -4.28 6.28 13.92
N PRO A 447 -3.47 7.21 14.48
CA PRO A 447 -2.33 7.77 13.79
C PRO A 447 -1.26 6.72 13.49
N THR A 448 -0.47 6.96 12.45
CA THR A 448 0.51 5.97 11.97
C THR A 448 1.82 6.01 12.76
N SER A 449 2.62 4.95 12.69
CA SER A 449 3.98 4.92 13.27
C SER A 449 5.00 5.59 12.34
N LEU A 450 6.14 6.04 12.88
CA LEU A 450 7.25 6.58 12.07
C LEU A 450 7.72 5.59 10.99
N ASN A 451 7.77 4.29 11.30
CA ASN A 451 8.16 3.24 10.35
C ASN A 451 7.15 3.12 9.20
N ASN A 452 5.85 3.15 9.51
CA ASN A 452 4.80 3.05 8.49
C ASN A 452 4.73 4.33 7.64
N ALA A 453 4.85 5.51 8.26
CA ALA A 453 4.98 6.78 7.56
C ALA A 453 6.18 6.82 6.60
N TYR A 454 7.34 6.32 7.04
CA TYR A 454 8.54 6.20 6.20
C TYR A 454 8.34 5.21 5.04
N LYS A 455 7.72 4.04 5.29
CA LYS A 455 7.34 3.10 4.22
C LYS A 455 6.36 3.72 3.23
N ASP A 456 5.42 4.55 3.69
CA ASP A 456 4.46 5.19 2.79
C ASP A 456 5.12 6.12 1.77
N LEU A 457 6.22 6.78 2.14
CA LEU A 457 7.06 7.58 1.24
C LEU A 457 7.88 6.75 0.21
N LEU A 458 8.01 5.43 0.43
CA LEU A 458 8.76 4.50 -0.43
C LEU A 458 7.88 3.66 -1.35
N GLU A 459 6.72 3.19 -0.87
CA GLU A 459 5.92 2.13 -1.52
C GLU A 459 4.41 2.39 -1.61
N THR A 460 3.86 3.37 -0.88
CA THR A 460 2.41 3.68 -0.92
C THR A 460 2.11 4.90 -1.80
N ILE A 461 2.87 5.97 -1.60
CA ILE A 461 2.68 7.27 -2.24
C ILE A 461 3.42 7.21 -3.59
N ILE A 462 2.80 6.56 -4.57
CA ILE A 462 3.34 6.38 -5.94
C ILE A 462 2.47 7.19 -6.91
N PRO A 463 3.04 7.98 -7.82
CA PRO A 463 2.28 8.88 -8.68
C PRO A 463 1.69 8.13 -9.88
N VAL A 464 0.63 8.67 -10.51
CA VAL A 464 0.15 8.28 -11.82
C VAL A 464 -0.44 9.47 -12.59
N ASN A 465 -0.11 9.60 -13.87
CA ASN A 465 -0.67 10.65 -14.73
C ASN A 465 -2.11 10.30 -15.16
N ARG A 466 -3.11 10.87 -14.49
CA ARG A 466 -4.54 10.66 -14.80
C ARG A 466 -4.92 11.09 -16.21
N LYS A 467 -4.43 12.24 -16.68
CA LYS A 467 -4.76 12.77 -18.02
C LYS A 467 -4.35 11.80 -19.12
N PHE A 468 -3.19 11.16 -18.98
CA PHE A 468 -2.74 10.10 -19.86
C PHE A 468 -3.66 8.87 -19.79
N ILE A 469 -4.00 8.39 -18.59
CA ILE A 469 -4.89 7.24 -18.42
C ILE A 469 -6.26 7.48 -19.08
N GLU A 470 -6.83 8.66 -18.88
CA GLU A 470 -8.13 9.01 -19.45
C GLU A 470 -8.05 9.18 -20.99
N SER A 471 -6.96 9.74 -21.53
CA SER A 471 -6.77 9.87 -22.99
C SER A 471 -6.58 8.53 -23.71
N ILE A 472 -6.06 7.48 -23.05
CA ILE A 472 -5.97 6.12 -23.62
C ILE A 472 -7.23 5.27 -23.41
N GLY A 473 -8.35 5.86 -22.95
CA GLY A 473 -9.62 5.16 -22.72
C GLY A 473 -9.80 4.57 -21.32
N GLY A 474 -9.03 5.03 -20.34
CA GLY A 474 -9.25 4.78 -18.92
C GLY A 474 -8.42 3.65 -18.31
N ILE A 475 -8.61 3.45 -17.00
CA ILE A 475 -7.75 2.62 -16.14
C ILE A 475 -7.66 1.14 -16.54
N ASN A 476 -8.59 0.63 -17.34
CA ASN A 476 -8.55 -0.75 -17.85
C ASN A 476 -7.57 -0.94 -19.02
N ASN A 477 -7.23 0.13 -19.74
CA ASN A 477 -6.25 0.10 -20.84
C ASN A 477 -4.82 0.40 -20.35
N PHE A 478 -4.68 1.06 -19.20
CA PHE A 478 -3.38 1.39 -18.62
C PHE A 478 -2.55 0.13 -18.34
N GLY A 479 -1.29 0.13 -18.80
CA GLY A 479 -0.34 -0.96 -18.59
C GLY A 479 -0.70 -2.28 -19.27
N LEU A 480 -1.45 -2.28 -20.37
CA LEU A 480 -1.64 -3.49 -21.20
C LEU A 480 -0.42 -3.76 -22.10
N ASP A 481 0.31 -2.72 -22.48
CA ASP A 481 1.54 -2.76 -23.27
C ASP A 481 2.48 -1.60 -22.87
N SER A 482 3.59 -1.42 -23.60
CA SER A 482 4.54 -0.32 -23.35
C SER A 482 4.08 1.05 -23.87
N LYS A 483 3.02 1.13 -24.69
CA LYS A 483 2.48 2.40 -25.22
C LYS A 483 1.40 2.98 -24.32
N SER A 484 0.71 2.10 -23.58
CA SER A 484 -0.31 2.41 -22.57
C SER A 484 0.29 2.60 -21.17
N PHE A 485 1.58 2.91 -21.07
CA PHE A 485 2.32 3.06 -19.82
C PHE A 485 3.28 4.25 -19.88
N LEU A 486 3.47 4.95 -18.76
CA LEU A 486 4.46 6.03 -18.61
C LEU A 486 5.45 5.69 -17.49
N THR A 487 6.70 6.12 -17.68
CA THR A 487 7.78 6.02 -16.68
C THR A 487 8.21 7.42 -16.24
N ASN A 488 8.64 7.58 -14.99
CA ASN A 488 9.32 8.79 -14.50
C ASN A 488 10.63 8.48 -13.73
N GLY A 489 10.99 7.19 -13.62
CA GLY A 489 12.17 6.72 -12.89
C GLY A 489 13.42 6.50 -13.76
N PRO A 490 14.42 5.77 -13.23
CA PRO A 490 15.75 5.66 -13.84
C PRO A 490 15.79 4.80 -15.11
N PHE A 491 14.75 4.00 -15.39
CA PHE A 491 14.67 3.17 -16.59
C PHE A 491 13.35 3.34 -17.36
N THR A 492 13.47 3.26 -18.69
CA THR A 492 12.38 3.06 -19.65
C THR A 492 12.30 1.59 -20.07
N ILE A 493 11.20 1.21 -20.72
CA ILE A 493 10.97 -0.15 -21.23
C ILE A 493 11.50 -0.25 -22.66
N ASP A 494 12.52 -1.09 -22.88
CA ASP A 494 13.11 -1.39 -24.19
C ASP A 494 12.33 -2.52 -24.90
N GLN A 495 11.97 -3.57 -24.14
CA GLN A 495 11.20 -4.72 -24.62
C GLN A 495 10.28 -5.24 -23.51
N LEU A 496 9.10 -5.74 -23.88
CA LEU A 496 8.12 -6.31 -22.97
C LEU A 496 7.43 -7.51 -23.63
N VAL A 497 7.47 -8.66 -22.96
CA VAL A 497 6.69 -9.85 -23.28
C VAL A 497 6.00 -10.30 -22.01
N LEU A 498 4.68 -10.16 -21.94
CA LEU A 498 3.86 -10.53 -20.78
C LEU A 498 3.51 -12.02 -20.78
N GLY A 499 3.16 -12.54 -19.61
CA GLY A 499 2.73 -13.94 -19.40
C GLY A 499 3.82 -14.89 -18.89
N PRO A 500 3.48 -16.18 -18.66
CA PRO A 500 4.44 -17.20 -18.28
C PRO A 500 5.53 -17.36 -19.34
N GLN A 501 6.81 -17.45 -18.94
CA GLN A 501 7.99 -17.42 -19.84
C GLN A 501 8.24 -16.07 -20.55
N GLY A 502 7.54 -15.00 -20.14
CA GLY A 502 7.82 -13.64 -20.60
C GLY A 502 9.08 -13.01 -20.00
N TYR A 503 9.33 -11.75 -20.35
CA TYR A 503 10.40 -10.93 -19.79
C TYR A 503 10.11 -9.44 -19.99
N ILE A 504 10.79 -8.60 -19.21
CA ILE A 504 10.90 -7.16 -19.44
C ILE A 504 12.38 -6.77 -19.51
N THR A 505 12.72 -5.93 -20.48
CA THR A 505 14.06 -5.36 -20.64
C THR A 505 14.00 -3.87 -20.35
N LEU A 506 14.74 -3.46 -19.32
CA LEU A 506 14.85 -2.08 -18.86
C LEU A 506 16.06 -1.41 -19.50
N LYS A 507 15.93 -0.15 -19.89
CA LYS A 507 17.00 0.68 -20.46
C LYS A 507 17.07 2.03 -19.76
N LYS A 508 18.27 2.45 -19.38
CA LYS A 508 18.52 3.71 -18.67
C LYS A 508 17.88 4.90 -19.39
N ASP A 509 17.11 5.70 -18.65
CA ASP A 509 16.57 6.97 -19.16
C ASP A 509 17.59 8.09 -18.91
N PHE A 510 18.05 8.73 -19.99
CA PHE A 510 18.97 9.86 -19.91
C PHE A 510 18.27 11.19 -19.59
N ARG A 511 16.92 11.23 -19.63
CA ARG A 511 16.11 12.40 -19.25
C ARG A 511 15.82 12.43 -17.75
N TYR A 512 15.98 11.29 -17.08
CA TYR A 512 15.78 11.18 -15.65
C TYR A 512 16.75 12.09 -14.88
N TYR A 513 16.24 12.87 -13.91
CA TYR A 513 17.00 13.95 -13.28
C TYR A 513 18.29 13.48 -12.58
N SER A 514 18.34 12.22 -12.13
CA SER A 514 19.54 11.58 -11.58
C SER A 514 20.04 10.38 -12.41
N SER A 515 19.96 10.52 -13.73
CA SER A 515 20.55 9.59 -14.71
C SER A 515 22.08 9.48 -14.56
N ASP A 516 22.74 10.53 -14.07
CA ASP A 516 24.18 10.60 -13.77
C ASP A 516 24.63 9.54 -12.77
N ARG A 517 23.77 9.23 -11.78
CA ARG A 517 23.99 8.22 -10.73
C ARG A 517 23.45 6.85 -11.08
N THR A 518 22.76 6.70 -12.21
CA THR A 518 22.21 5.41 -12.65
C THR A 518 23.32 4.56 -13.26
N ILE A 519 23.66 3.43 -12.62
CA ILE A 519 24.87 2.66 -12.91
C ILE A 519 24.73 1.77 -14.16
N SER A 520 23.69 0.92 -14.20
CA SER A 520 23.47 0.02 -15.33
C SER A 520 22.78 0.73 -16.49
N ASN A 521 23.12 0.35 -17.72
CA ASN A 521 22.52 0.85 -18.95
C ASN A 521 21.33 -0.01 -19.40
N LYS A 522 21.40 -1.32 -19.20
CA LYS A 522 20.40 -2.29 -19.68
C LYS A 522 20.30 -3.51 -18.75
N ILE A 523 19.09 -3.80 -18.27
CA ILE A 523 18.81 -4.89 -17.32
C ILE A 523 17.69 -5.77 -17.89
N ARG A 524 17.81 -7.10 -17.76
CA ARG A 524 16.77 -8.04 -18.20
C ARG A 524 16.13 -8.76 -17.01
N ILE A 525 14.80 -8.73 -16.93
CA ILE A 525 14.04 -9.39 -15.86
C ILE A 525 13.16 -10.47 -16.49
N PHE A 526 13.45 -11.74 -16.16
CA PHE A 526 12.72 -12.92 -16.65
C PHE A 526 11.53 -13.25 -15.75
N PHE A 527 10.47 -13.81 -16.35
CA PHE A 527 9.24 -14.19 -15.64
C PHE A 527 9.24 -15.68 -15.28
N SER A 528 9.85 -16.02 -14.13
CA SER A 528 10.02 -17.37 -13.60
C SER A 528 10.03 -17.39 -12.06
N GLN A 529 9.24 -18.30 -11.47
CA GLN A 529 9.20 -18.54 -10.01
C GLN A 529 9.85 -19.85 -9.57
N ASP A 530 10.15 -20.78 -10.49
CA ASP A 530 10.72 -22.08 -10.14
C ASP A 530 12.17 -21.90 -9.68
N GLN A 531 12.44 -22.29 -8.42
CA GLN A 531 13.76 -22.10 -7.82
C GLN A 531 14.84 -22.95 -8.50
N ASN A 532 14.51 -24.12 -9.05
CA ASN A 532 15.47 -24.99 -9.75
C ASN A 532 15.83 -24.40 -11.12
N ILE A 533 14.82 -23.90 -11.86
CA ILE A 533 15.05 -23.19 -13.13
C ILE A 533 15.88 -21.93 -12.87
N ASN A 534 15.52 -21.12 -11.86
CA ASN A 534 16.25 -19.90 -11.55
C ASN A 534 17.67 -20.19 -11.05
N SER A 535 17.89 -21.29 -10.33
CA SER A 535 19.24 -21.75 -9.94
C SER A 535 20.10 -22.10 -11.17
N ALA A 536 19.55 -22.87 -12.12
CA ALA A 536 20.23 -23.16 -13.38
C ALA A 536 20.53 -21.89 -14.20
N MET A 537 19.58 -20.94 -14.26
CA MET A 537 19.81 -19.63 -14.89
C MET A 537 20.88 -18.79 -14.19
N TYR A 538 21.10 -18.96 -12.89
CA TYR A 538 22.17 -18.31 -12.15
C TYR A 538 23.54 -18.96 -12.45
N ASP A 539 23.57 -20.30 -12.48
CA ASP A 539 24.75 -21.12 -12.81
C ASP A 539 25.24 -20.84 -14.24
N ASP A 540 24.32 -20.77 -15.22
CA ASP A 540 24.59 -20.38 -16.62
C ASP A 540 24.83 -18.86 -16.79
N GLY A 541 24.56 -18.07 -15.75
CA GLY A 541 24.83 -16.64 -15.69
C GLY A 541 23.82 -15.72 -16.39
N TYR A 542 22.66 -16.23 -16.81
CA TYR A 542 21.54 -15.42 -17.31
C TYR A 542 20.98 -14.46 -16.26
N ILE A 543 20.99 -14.88 -14.98
CA ILE A 543 20.61 -14.02 -13.86
C ILE A 543 21.74 -13.88 -12.83
N ALA A 544 21.67 -12.79 -12.07
CA ALA A 544 22.65 -12.44 -11.05
C ALA A 544 22.17 -12.72 -9.62
N ALA A 545 20.90 -13.07 -9.38
CA ALA A 545 20.41 -13.43 -8.05
C ALA A 545 19.19 -14.37 -8.08
N THR A 546 19.11 -15.28 -7.09
CA THR A 546 17.95 -16.19 -6.87
C THR A 546 17.91 -16.74 -5.44
N LYS A 547 16.74 -17.24 -4.99
CA LYS A 547 16.65 -18.16 -3.85
C LYS A 547 17.31 -19.49 -4.22
N ILE A 548 17.94 -20.16 -3.25
CA ILE A 548 18.63 -21.44 -3.44
C ILE A 548 17.70 -22.59 -3.00
N PRO A 549 17.36 -23.55 -3.89
CA PRO A 549 16.57 -24.72 -3.54
C PRO A 549 17.17 -25.49 -2.36
N ALA A 550 16.34 -25.95 -1.42
CA ALA A 550 16.80 -26.63 -0.20
C ALA A 550 17.79 -27.78 -0.46
N ILE A 551 17.57 -28.56 -1.52
CA ILE A 551 18.45 -29.68 -1.92
C ILE A 551 19.82 -29.23 -2.45
N GLN A 552 19.96 -27.99 -2.90
CA GLN A 552 21.19 -27.42 -3.45
C GLN A 552 21.99 -26.58 -2.43
N GLN A 553 21.38 -26.18 -1.30
CA GLN A 553 22.03 -25.32 -0.31
C GLN A 553 23.38 -25.89 0.18
N LEU A 554 23.47 -27.19 0.41
CA LEU A 554 24.71 -27.87 0.81
C LEU A 554 25.79 -27.86 -0.30
N SER A 555 25.41 -28.05 -1.57
CA SER A 555 26.38 -28.04 -2.68
C SER A 555 26.87 -26.63 -3.00
N TYR A 556 25.97 -25.65 -2.93
CA TYR A 556 26.30 -24.23 -3.03
C TYR A 556 27.22 -23.79 -1.88
N TRP A 557 26.93 -24.20 -0.65
CA TRP A 557 27.79 -23.93 0.50
C TRP A 557 29.16 -24.62 0.37
N ALA A 558 29.23 -25.84 -0.15
CA ALA A 558 30.50 -26.54 -0.36
C ALA A 558 31.41 -25.83 -1.38
N ASN A 559 30.84 -25.17 -2.39
CA ASN A 559 31.58 -24.46 -3.43
C ASN A 559 32.04 -23.06 -2.97
N LEU A 560 33.35 -22.84 -2.84
CA LEU A 560 33.92 -21.55 -2.41
C LEU A 560 33.54 -20.37 -3.31
N ASN A 561 33.31 -20.58 -4.61
CA ASN A 561 32.90 -19.52 -5.53
C ASN A 561 31.46 -19.06 -5.29
N TYR A 562 30.59 -19.95 -4.79
CA TYR A 562 29.19 -19.64 -4.49
C TYR A 562 29.03 -19.19 -3.04
N ARG A 563 29.72 -19.82 -2.08
CA ARG A 563 29.67 -19.47 -0.65
C ARG A 563 29.89 -17.98 -0.38
N LYS A 564 30.81 -17.32 -1.09
CA LYS A 564 31.08 -15.86 -0.94
C LYS A 564 29.90 -14.96 -1.36
N ASN A 565 28.98 -15.48 -2.16
CA ASN A 565 27.81 -14.81 -2.70
C ASN A 565 26.50 -15.27 -2.01
N MET A 566 26.58 -16.22 -1.08
CA MET A 566 25.42 -16.73 -0.34
C MET A 566 25.06 -15.83 0.83
N ASN A 567 23.79 -15.49 0.93
CA ASN A 567 23.21 -14.80 2.07
C ASN A 567 22.04 -15.58 2.65
N LYS A 568 21.76 -15.37 3.95
CA LYS A 568 20.56 -15.86 4.62
C LYS A 568 19.63 -14.67 4.81
N SER A 569 18.49 -14.71 4.14
CA SER A 569 17.44 -13.70 4.25
C SER A 569 16.38 -14.15 5.26
N SER A 570 15.78 -13.19 5.96
CA SER A 570 14.71 -13.41 6.93
C SER A 570 13.56 -12.46 6.65
N GLY A 571 12.35 -12.99 6.51
CA GLY A 571 11.11 -12.20 6.54
C GLY A 571 10.65 -11.82 7.94
N PHE A 572 9.43 -11.29 8.01
CA PHE A 572 8.65 -11.11 9.22
C PHE A 572 7.19 -11.32 8.85
N GLY A 573 6.40 -11.96 9.70
CA GLY A 573 5.01 -12.20 9.39
C GLY A 573 4.31 -13.24 10.23
N THR A 574 3.15 -13.70 9.76
CA THR A 574 2.56 -14.95 10.25
C THR A 574 1.93 -15.71 9.10
N ILE A 575 2.47 -16.91 8.85
CA ILE A 575 1.89 -17.89 7.94
C ILE A 575 1.13 -18.92 8.76
N ALA A 576 -0.15 -19.10 8.40
CA ALA A 576 -1.11 -19.86 9.19
C ALA A 576 -2.07 -20.66 8.31
N PHE A 577 -2.72 -21.66 8.90
CA PHE A 577 -4.01 -22.14 8.40
C PHE A 577 -5.13 -21.22 8.92
N ALA A 578 -6.07 -20.85 8.07
CA ALA A 578 -7.30 -20.15 8.48
C ALA A 578 -8.53 -20.99 8.16
N PHE A 579 -9.50 -20.99 9.08
CA PHE A 579 -10.75 -21.73 8.95
C PHE A 579 -11.88 -20.85 8.44
N ASN A 580 -12.66 -21.35 7.49
CA ASN A 580 -13.90 -20.70 7.11
C ASN A 580 -14.98 -20.92 8.20
N LEU A 581 -15.23 -19.87 8.99
CA LEU A 581 -16.26 -19.81 10.04
C LEU A 581 -17.37 -18.81 9.69
N ASP A 582 -17.61 -18.63 8.40
CA ASP A 582 -18.62 -17.72 7.86
C ASP A 582 -20.04 -18.30 7.98
N ASN A 583 -20.93 -17.49 8.54
CA ASN A 583 -22.32 -17.85 8.82
C ASN A 583 -23.12 -18.19 7.55
N GLN A 584 -22.75 -17.67 6.38
CA GLN A 584 -23.51 -17.89 5.15
C GLN A 584 -22.95 -19.05 4.32
N THR A 585 -21.64 -19.03 4.06
CA THR A 585 -20.97 -20.01 3.20
C THR A 585 -20.60 -21.30 3.93
N ASN A 586 -20.43 -21.29 5.25
CA ASN A 586 -20.00 -22.47 6.00
C ASN A 586 -20.74 -22.76 7.31
N SER A 587 -21.94 -22.21 7.55
CA SER A 587 -22.72 -22.43 8.80
C SER A 587 -23.02 -23.89 9.13
N LYS A 588 -23.06 -24.78 8.14
CA LYS A 588 -23.30 -26.22 8.33
C LYS A 588 -22.02 -27.05 8.54
N SER A 589 -20.83 -26.45 8.41
CA SER A 589 -19.58 -27.17 8.59
C SER A 589 -19.32 -27.48 10.07
N TYR A 590 -18.78 -28.67 10.32
CA TYR A 590 -18.33 -29.07 11.66
C TYR A 590 -17.20 -28.19 12.18
N LEU A 591 -16.51 -27.43 11.31
CA LEU A 591 -15.53 -26.42 11.72
C LEU A 591 -16.10 -25.35 12.65
N ASN A 592 -17.42 -25.10 12.67
CA ASN A 592 -18.02 -24.17 13.64
C ASN A 592 -17.87 -24.65 15.09
N ASN A 593 -17.68 -25.96 15.32
CA ASN A 593 -17.41 -26.50 16.65
C ASN A 593 -15.96 -26.22 17.08
N ASN A 594 -15.82 -25.51 18.21
CA ASN A 594 -14.54 -25.15 18.83
C ASN A 594 -13.63 -26.36 19.11
N ASP A 595 -14.21 -27.48 19.52
CA ASP A 595 -13.49 -28.69 19.91
C ASP A 595 -12.79 -29.34 18.70
N LEU A 596 -13.42 -29.32 17.53
CA LEU A 596 -12.82 -29.82 16.30
C LEU A 596 -11.61 -28.97 15.88
N ARG A 597 -11.74 -27.64 15.95
CA ARG A 597 -10.64 -26.72 15.59
C ARG A 597 -9.46 -26.87 16.54
N ASN A 598 -9.72 -26.98 17.85
CA ASN A 598 -8.68 -27.26 18.84
C ASN A 598 -8.05 -28.65 18.65
N ALA A 599 -8.84 -29.68 18.32
CA ALA A 599 -8.29 -31.00 18.00
C ALA A 599 -7.29 -30.91 16.82
N ILE A 600 -7.64 -30.19 15.75
CA ILE A 600 -6.72 -29.93 14.63
C ILE A 600 -5.50 -29.13 15.12
N TYR A 601 -5.70 -28.03 15.86
CA TYR A 601 -4.64 -27.12 16.35
C TYR A 601 -3.54 -27.85 17.14
N TYR A 602 -3.91 -28.75 18.05
CA TYR A 602 -2.97 -29.50 18.90
C TYR A 602 -2.39 -30.75 18.22
N ALA A 603 -2.94 -31.18 17.08
CA ALA A 603 -2.48 -32.36 16.32
C ALA A 603 -1.37 -32.06 15.30
N LEU A 604 -1.02 -30.80 15.06
CA LEU A 604 0.02 -30.42 14.10
C LEU A 604 1.37 -30.25 14.79
N ASN A 605 2.37 -31.04 14.37
CA ASN A 605 3.77 -30.75 14.63
C ASN A 605 4.27 -29.76 13.57
N ARG A 606 4.40 -28.47 13.94
CA ARG A 606 4.81 -27.41 13.00
C ARG A 606 6.19 -27.64 12.42
N ASN A 607 7.15 -28.15 13.20
CA ASN A 607 8.51 -28.41 12.72
C ASN A 607 8.54 -29.45 11.58
N ASP A 608 7.71 -30.50 11.67
CA ASP A 608 7.62 -31.49 10.59
C ASP A 608 6.85 -30.96 9.37
N LEU A 609 5.81 -30.15 9.60
CA LEU A 609 5.09 -29.47 8.52
C LEU A 609 6.00 -28.52 7.73
N LEU A 610 6.83 -27.72 8.41
CA LEU A 610 7.76 -26.79 7.76
C LEU A 610 8.78 -27.50 6.87
N LYS A 611 9.26 -28.69 7.29
CA LYS A 611 10.14 -29.54 6.47
C LYS A 611 9.45 -30.06 5.20
N ILE A 612 8.16 -30.38 5.29
CA ILE A 612 7.36 -30.84 4.13
C ILE A 612 7.13 -29.69 3.15
N VAL A 613 6.86 -28.49 3.65
CA VAL A 613 6.63 -27.29 2.81
C VAL A 613 7.91 -26.80 2.15
N GLY A 614 9.08 -27.05 2.75
CA GLY A 614 10.40 -26.65 2.26
C GLY A 614 11.06 -25.52 3.06
N TRP A 615 10.40 -25.07 4.14
CA TRP A 615 10.86 -24.03 5.05
C TRP A 615 11.83 -24.57 6.12
N ASN A 616 12.84 -25.30 5.66
CA ASN A 616 13.78 -26.07 6.50
C ASN A 616 14.65 -25.20 7.42
N THR A 617 14.68 -23.89 7.22
CA THR A 617 15.40 -22.92 8.06
C THR A 617 14.48 -22.16 9.02
N SER A 618 13.16 -22.20 8.79
CA SER A 618 12.18 -21.41 9.53
C SER A 618 11.80 -22.01 10.89
N TYR A 619 11.23 -21.17 11.76
CA TYR A 619 10.93 -21.51 13.14
C TYR A 619 9.42 -21.80 13.30
N PRO A 620 9.02 -22.88 14.01
CA PRO A 620 7.62 -23.16 14.32
C PRO A 620 7.04 -22.14 15.29
N VAL A 621 5.89 -21.53 14.96
CA VAL A 621 5.26 -20.48 15.78
C VAL A 621 3.81 -20.82 16.11
N ASN A 622 3.41 -20.51 17.35
CA ASN A 622 2.10 -20.77 17.94
C ASN A 622 1.31 -19.49 18.29
N THR A 623 1.94 -18.32 18.29
CA THR A 623 1.31 -16.99 18.45
C THR A 623 0.74 -16.51 17.12
N TRP A 624 -0.38 -15.79 17.12
CA TRP A 624 -0.99 -15.22 15.92
C TRP A 624 -0.35 -13.88 15.53
N THR A 625 -0.10 -13.01 16.51
CA THR A 625 0.64 -11.76 16.34
C THR A 625 2.07 -12.01 15.85
N ALA A 626 2.41 -11.43 14.69
CA ALA A 626 3.73 -11.52 14.09
C ALA A 626 4.79 -10.76 14.90
N PHE A 627 6.00 -11.33 14.98
CA PHE A 627 7.12 -10.76 15.74
C PHE A 627 7.94 -9.77 14.89
N GLY A 628 8.74 -8.94 15.57
CA GLY A 628 9.60 -7.93 14.95
C GLY A 628 8.90 -6.77 14.23
N GLN A 629 7.56 -6.69 14.24
CA GLN A 629 6.82 -5.60 13.59
C GLN A 629 6.35 -4.51 14.58
N GLY A 630 5.84 -4.90 15.75
CA GLY A 630 5.23 -3.99 16.70
C GLY A 630 6.09 -3.73 17.95
N SER A 631 6.28 -2.46 18.29
CA SER A 631 6.91 -2.03 19.55
C SER A 631 6.09 -0.96 20.30
N SER A 632 6.40 -0.79 21.59
CA SER A 632 5.95 0.37 22.39
C SER A 632 6.56 1.68 21.86
N SER A 633 6.09 2.84 22.34
CA SER A 633 6.72 4.14 22.04
C SER A 633 8.16 4.24 22.57
N PHE A 634 8.53 3.39 23.53
CA PHE A 634 9.89 3.26 24.08
C PHE A 634 10.78 2.29 23.28
N GLY A 635 10.21 1.58 22.30
CA GLY A 635 10.92 0.59 21.48
C GLY A 635 10.89 -0.84 22.01
N ASP A 636 10.15 -1.12 23.08
CA ASP A 636 10.00 -2.49 23.62
C ASP A 636 9.23 -3.37 22.62
N PRO A 637 9.77 -4.51 22.14
CA PRO A 637 9.04 -5.46 21.31
C PRO A 637 7.82 -6.06 22.03
N VAL A 638 6.70 -6.24 21.32
CA VAL A 638 5.46 -6.82 21.88
C VAL A 638 5.69 -8.25 22.43
N GLU A 639 6.63 -8.97 21.84
CA GLU A 639 7.05 -10.33 22.18
C GLU A 639 7.52 -10.48 23.64
N LEU A 640 8.12 -9.43 24.21
CA LEU A 640 8.53 -9.42 25.63
C LEU A 640 7.34 -9.53 26.59
N GLY A 641 6.13 -9.20 26.14
CA GLY A 641 4.88 -9.40 26.87
C GLY A 641 4.22 -10.77 26.67
N PHE A 642 4.78 -11.61 25.81
CA PHE A 642 4.39 -13.02 25.64
C PHE A 642 5.42 -13.98 26.26
N ASP A 643 6.67 -13.54 26.44
CA ASP A 643 7.73 -14.29 27.12
C ASP A 643 7.26 -14.74 28.52
N HIS A 644 7.40 -16.05 28.78
CA HIS A 644 6.95 -16.76 29.99
C HIS A 644 5.43 -16.80 30.25
N ASP A 645 4.59 -16.11 29.48
CA ASP A 645 3.13 -16.22 29.60
C ASP A 645 2.63 -17.57 29.06
N ASN A 646 1.52 -18.06 29.61
CA ASN A 646 0.97 -19.39 29.32
C ASN A 646 -0.54 -19.47 29.65
N MET A 647 -1.18 -20.52 29.14
CA MET A 647 -2.60 -20.82 29.39
C MET A 647 -2.84 -22.33 29.59
N LEU A 648 -3.99 -22.68 30.18
CA LEU A 648 -4.45 -24.06 30.31
C LEU A 648 -5.54 -24.38 29.28
N THR A 649 -5.66 -25.67 28.94
CA THR A 649 -6.66 -26.16 27.99
C THR A 649 -7.89 -26.66 28.71
N LYS A 650 -9.07 -26.64 28.06
CA LYS A 650 -10.30 -27.17 28.68
C LYS A 650 -10.31 -28.69 28.90
N VAL A 651 -9.27 -29.39 28.43
CA VAL A 651 -9.10 -30.86 28.58
C VAL A 651 -7.88 -31.24 29.43
N ASP A 652 -7.10 -30.25 29.86
CA ASP A 652 -5.93 -30.43 30.71
C ASP A 652 -5.62 -29.17 31.52
N ALA A 653 -5.90 -29.25 32.82
CA ALA A 653 -5.68 -28.18 33.79
C ALA A 653 -4.28 -28.21 34.44
N ASN A 654 -3.48 -29.23 34.15
CA ASN A 654 -2.14 -29.40 34.73
C ASN A 654 -1.04 -29.05 33.73
N HIS A 655 -1.28 -29.23 32.43
CA HIS A 655 -0.31 -28.96 31.38
C HIS A 655 -0.48 -27.53 30.82
N ALA A 656 0.41 -26.61 31.24
CA ALA A 656 0.46 -25.25 30.75
C ALA A 656 1.10 -25.17 29.37
N ILE A 657 0.40 -24.55 28.41
CA ILE A 657 0.89 -24.29 27.06
C ILE A 657 1.41 -22.83 27.01
N PRO A 658 2.67 -22.59 26.62
CA PRO A 658 3.23 -21.24 26.56
C PRO A 658 2.59 -20.42 25.44
N ILE A 659 2.39 -19.11 25.63
CA ILE A 659 1.83 -18.24 24.58
C ILE A 659 2.79 -18.12 23.41
N GLN A 660 4.09 -17.99 23.66
CA GLN A 660 5.14 -17.98 22.63
C GLN A 660 5.94 -19.30 22.63
N ASN A 661 6.36 -19.79 21.46
CA ASN A 661 7.14 -21.02 21.34
C ASN A 661 8.63 -20.82 21.70
N TYR A 662 9.10 -19.58 21.64
CA TYR A 662 10.48 -19.15 21.78
C TYR A 662 10.54 -17.88 22.63
N SER A 663 11.70 -17.53 23.18
CA SER A 663 11.90 -16.18 23.72
C SER A 663 12.11 -15.16 22.58
N HIS A 664 11.93 -13.87 22.86
CA HIS A 664 12.34 -12.82 21.92
C HIS A 664 13.83 -12.96 21.52
N ILE A 665 14.70 -13.33 22.46
CA ILE A 665 16.15 -13.51 22.23
C ILE A 665 16.41 -14.67 21.25
N ASP A 666 15.68 -15.79 21.39
CA ASP A 666 15.78 -16.91 20.45
C ASP A 666 15.31 -16.51 19.05
N HIS A 667 14.27 -15.67 18.94
CA HIS A 667 13.82 -15.13 17.65
C HIS A 667 14.89 -14.27 16.95
N LEU A 668 15.69 -13.49 17.68
CA LEU A 668 16.78 -12.70 17.09
C LEU A 668 17.85 -13.57 16.41
N SER A 669 17.97 -14.85 16.78
CA SER A 669 18.96 -15.75 16.19
C SER A 669 18.75 -16.05 14.70
N LYS A 670 17.53 -15.81 14.17
CA LYS A 670 17.16 -16.10 12.78
C LYS A 670 18.08 -15.46 11.75
N ASN A 671 18.67 -14.31 12.09
CA ASN A 671 19.56 -13.51 11.26
C ASN A 671 21.01 -14.06 11.18
N TYR A 672 21.40 -15.00 12.06
CA TYR A 672 22.73 -15.60 11.99
C TYR A 672 22.81 -16.67 10.89
N LYS A 673 23.98 -16.78 10.25
CA LYS A 673 24.29 -17.82 9.25
C LYS A 673 24.37 -19.24 9.86
N PHE A 674 24.55 -19.33 11.18
CA PHE A 674 24.58 -20.56 11.95
C PHE A 674 23.80 -20.36 13.26
N GLU A 675 22.55 -20.78 13.27
CA GLU A 675 21.72 -20.91 14.47
C GLU A 675 21.83 -22.32 15.09
N HIS A 676 21.65 -22.41 16.41
CA HIS A 676 21.43 -23.67 17.12
C HIS A 676 20.27 -23.51 18.11
N VAL A 677 19.07 -23.22 17.59
CA VAL A 677 17.82 -23.15 18.36
C VAL A 677 17.13 -24.50 18.33
N ASP A 678 16.62 -24.94 19.48
CA ASP A 678 15.76 -26.14 19.57
C ASP A 678 14.49 -25.91 18.75
N ARG A 679 14.19 -26.76 17.76
CA ARG A 679 13.00 -26.60 16.90
C ARG A 679 11.80 -27.42 17.36
N THR A 680 11.70 -27.69 18.66
CA THR A 680 10.53 -28.34 19.26
C THR A 680 9.31 -27.42 19.19
N ASP A 681 8.18 -27.95 18.74
CA ASP A 681 6.86 -27.31 18.83
C ASP A 681 6.29 -27.58 20.22
N LEU A 682 6.38 -26.60 21.13
CA LEU A 682 5.90 -26.66 22.51
C LEU A 682 4.36 -26.72 22.62
N THR A 683 3.66 -26.61 21.49
CA THR A 683 2.20 -26.61 21.40
C THR A 683 1.67 -27.93 20.84
N TYR A 684 2.48 -28.72 20.14
CA TYR A 684 2.09 -30.03 19.63
C TYR A 684 1.87 -31.03 20.77
N ASN A 685 0.63 -31.50 20.94
CA ASN A 685 0.29 -32.46 21.99
C ASN A 685 -0.86 -33.37 21.55
N LEU A 686 -0.52 -34.58 21.10
CA LEU A 686 -1.48 -35.56 20.59
C LEU A 686 -2.55 -35.99 21.62
N ASP A 687 -2.23 -36.01 22.91
CA ASP A 687 -3.18 -36.47 23.92
C ASP A 687 -4.21 -35.39 24.23
N ILE A 688 -3.80 -34.12 24.30
CA ILE A 688 -4.70 -32.97 24.30
C ILE A 688 -5.57 -32.99 23.03
N ALA A 689 -4.98 -33.15 21.84
CA ALA A 689 -5.71 -33.22 20.58
C ALA A 689 -6.79 -34.33 20.55
N LYS A 690 -6.46 -35.54 21.04
CA LYS A 690 -7.40 -36.67 21.15
C LYS A 690 -8.50 -36.42 22.19
N LYS A 691 -8.20 -35.77 23.31
CA LYS A 691 -9.23 -35.36 24.30
C LYS A 691 -10.21 -34.36 23.68
N TYR A 692 -9.74 -33.34 22.96
CA TYR A 692 -10.60 -32.41 22.22
C TYR A 692 -11.45 -33.14 21.16
N LEU A 693 -10.86 -34.05 20.39
CA LEU A 693 -11.62 -34.85 19.42
C LEU A 693 -12.70 -35.74 20.10
N THR A 694 -12.45 -36.19 21.32
CA THR A 694 -13.41 -36.97 22.11
C THR A 694 -14.61 -36.12 22.52
N LEU A 695 -14.40 -34.88 22.99
CA LEU A 695 -15.49 -33.93 23.25
C LEU A 695 -16.33 -33.67 21.98
N PHE A 696 -15.65 -33.42 20.85
CA PHE A 696 -16.31 -33.23 19.56
C PHE A 696 -17.16 -34.44 19.14
N LYS A 697 -16.64 -35.66 19.29
CA LYS A 697 -17.35 -36.91 18.98
C LYS A 697 -18.54 -37.15 19.92
N ASN A 698 -18.41 -36.81 21.20
CA ASN A 698 -19.51 -36.91 22.16
C ASN A 698 -20.67 -35.95 21.80
N ALA A 699 -20.36 -34.76 21.27
CA ALA A 699 -21.35 -33.85 20.73
C ALA A 699 -21.94 -34.28 19.36
N ASN A 700 -21.29 -35.21 18.64
CA ASN A 700 -21.67 -35.65 17.30
C ASN A 700 -21.63 -37.19 17.18
N PRO A 701 -22.38 -37.96 18.01
CA PRO A 701 -22.16 -39.41 18.20
C PRO A 701 -22.39 -40.26 16.94
N ASN A 702 -23.18 -39.77 15.98
CA ASN A 702 -23.48 -40.47 14.73
C ASN A 702 -22.46 -40.22 13.60
N LEU A 703 -21.50 -39.30 13.81
CA LEU A 703 -20.55 -38.88 12.79
C LEU A 703 -19.36 -39.84 12.72
N LYS A 704 -19.17 -40.51 11.58
CA LYS A 704 -18.12 -41.53 11.39
C LYS A 704 -16.82 -41.00 10.80
N LYS A 705 -16.90 -39.98 9.96
CA LYS A 705 -15.78 -39.34 9.26
C LYS A 705 -16.16 -37.92 8.87
N ILE A 706 -15.18 -37.02 8.83
CA ILE A 706 -15.26 -35.67 8.27
C ILE A 706 -14.32 -35.59 7.07
N THR A 707 -14.75 -34.90 6.01
CA THR A 707 -13.88 -34.45 4.93
C THR A 707 -13.93 -32.92 4.90
N LEU A 708 -12.77 -32.26 4.93
CA LEU A 708 -12.64 -30.80 4.87
C LEU A 708 -11.93 -30.40 3.57
N LYS A 709 -12.39 -29.32 2.94
CA LYS A 709 -11.83 -28.83 1.67
C LYS A 709 -10.73 -27.79 1.88
N PHE A 710 -9.50 -28.17 1.56
CA PHE A 710 -8.35 -27.28 1.47
C PHE A 710 -8.16 -26.78 0.04
N ILE A 711 -8.07 -25.46 -0.16
CA ILE A 711 -7.75 -24.86 -1.48
C ILE A 711 -6.36 -24.22 -1.47
N HIS A 712 -5.66 -24.27 -2.61
CA HIS A 712 -4.37 -23.61 -2.82
C HIS A 712 -4.24 -23.00 -4.21
N ASN A 713 -3.33 -22.04 -4.35
CA ASN A 713 -3.04 -21.31 -5.59
C ASN A 713 -2.16 -22.07 -6.61
N SER A 714 -2.09 -23.40 -6.52
CA SER A 714 -1.23 -24.26 -7.36
C SER A 714 0.28 -24.02 -7.25
N THR A 715 0.76 -23.29 -6.24
CA THR A 715 2.19 -23.32 -5.87
C THR A 715 2.55 -24.59 -5.09
N ASP A 716 3.78 -25.08 -5.26
CA ASP A 716 4.31 -26.25 -4.55
C ASP A 716 4.24 -26.08 -3.03
N GLU A 717 4.54 -24.87 -2.54
CA GLU A 717 4.51 -24.52 -1.12
C GLU A 717 3.12 -24.78 -0.50
N GLN A 718 2.06 -24.18 -1.04
CA GLN A 718 0.72 -24.35 -0.53
C GLN A 718 0.19 -25.78 -0.76
N GLN A 719 0.60 -26.44 -1.85
CA GLN A 719 0.25 -27.83 -2.11
C GLN A 719 0.85 -28.75 -1.01
N ASN A 720 2.13 -28.57 -0.71
CA ASN A 720 2.84 -29.33 0.31
C ASN A 720 2.28 -29.05 1.71
N ALA A 721 1.83 -27.82 2.00
CA ALA A 721 1.13 -27.50 3.24
C ALA A 721 -0.18 -28.31 3.39
N GLY A 722 -0.96 -28.44 2.33
CA GLY A 722 -2.16 -29.29 2.30
C GLY A 722 -1.83 -30.79 2.49
N ILE A 723 -0.75 -31.28 1.90
CA ILE A 723 -0.27 -32.66 2.05
C ILE A 723 0.17 -32.93 3.49
N GLY A 724 0.97 -32.04 4.09
CA GLY A 724 1.42 -32.18 5.48
C GLY A 724 0.28 -32.10 6.50
N LEU A 725 -0.70 -31.21 6.28
CA LEU A 725 -1.93 -31.16 7.08
C LEU A 725 -2.70 -32.48 7.01
N LYS A 726 -2.87 -33.04 5.80
CA LYS A 726 -3.54 -34.33 5.58
C LYS A 726 -2.82 -35.47 6.28
N ASP A 727 -1.51 -35.54 6.20
CA ASP A 727 -0.69 -36.58 6.85
C ASP A 727 -0.77 -36.49 8.38
N ALA A 728 -0.59 -35.29 8.95
CA ALA A 728 -0.66 -35.07 10.39
C ALA A 728 -2.03 -35.49 10.99
N LEU A 729 -3.14 -35.11 10.35
CA LEU A 729 -4.48 -35.47 10.82
C LEU A 729 -4.81 -36.96 10.65
N ASN A 730 -4.33 -37.60 9.58
CA ASN A 730 -4.46 -39.04 9.41
C ASN A 730 -3.70 -39.81 10.50
N LYS A 731 -2.47 -39.39 10.84
CA LYS A 731 -1.66 -39.96 11.92
C LYS A 731 -2.26 -39.73 13.31
N ALA A 732 -2.78 -38.54 13.58
CA ALA A 732 -3.35 -38.21 14.89
C ALA A 732 -4.70 -38.92 15.15
N PHE A 733 -5.52 -39.08 14.11
CA PHE A 733 -6.95 -39.42 14.26
C PHE A 733 -7.42 -40.63 13.45
N ASN A 734 -6.51 -41.42 12.91
CA ASN A 734 -6.79 -42.67 12.17
C ASN A 734 -7.83 -42.49 11.05
N GLY A 735 -7.70 -41.41 10.27
CA GLY A 735 -8.58 -41.11 9.12
C GLY A 735 -9.98 -40.60 9.47
N PHE A 736 -10.26 -40.27 10.74
CA PHE A 736 -11.54 -39.65 11.14
C PHE A 736 -11.73 -38.25 10.53
N ILE A 737 -10.64 -37.49 10.37
CA ILE A 737 -10.62 -36.23 9.62
C ILE A 737 -9.76 -36.46 8.37
N ASP A 738 -10.31 -36.16 7.20
CA ASP A 738 -9.63 -36.25 5.90
C ASP A 738 -9.68 -34.90 5.20
N ILE A 739 -8.68 -34.64 4.35
CA ILE A 739 -8.50 -33.36 3.65
C ILE A 739 -8.60 -33.59 2.15
N GLU A 740 -9.55 -32.92 1.50
CA GLU A 740 -9.59 -32.77 0.04
C GLU A 740 -8.69 -31.60 -0.36
N ILE A 741 -7.61 -31.86 -1.10
CA ILE A 741 -6.67 -30.84 -1.56
C ILE A 741 -7.05 -30.43 -2.98
N LYS A 742 -7.33 -29.14 -3.20
CA LYS A 742 -7.76 -28.61 -4.50
C LYS A 742 -6.92 -27.42 -4.96
N GLY A 743 -6.16 -27.61 -6.03
CA GLY A 743 -5.41 -26.55 -6.70
C GLY A 743 -6.31 -25.68 -7.60
N LEU A 744 -6.04 -24.37 -7.60
CA LEU A 744 -6.69 -23.35 -8.41
C LEU A 744 -5.61 -22.37 -8.92
N PRO A 745 -5.70 -21.84 -10.15
CA PRO A 745 -4.83 -20.74 -10.59
C PRO A 745 -5.02 -19.49 -9.70
N GLU A 746 -3.97 -18.71 -9.46
CA GLU A 746 -3.95 -17.54 -8.53
C GLU A 746 -5.22 -16.67 -8.56
N ASN A 747 -5.62 -16.15 -9.74
CA ASN A 747 -6.82 -15.31 -9.87
C ASN A 747 -8.12 -16.03 -9.48
N VAL A 748 -8.20 -17.34 -9.70
CA VAL A 748 -9.36 -18.19 -9.34
C VAL A 748 -9.30 -18.58 -7.86
N TYR A 749 -8.09 -18.76 -7.31
CA TYR A 749 -7.87 -18.97 -5.88
C TYR A 749 -8.33 -17.76 -5.06
N GLU A 750 -7.93 -16.54 -5.42
CA GLU A 750 -8.34 -15.33 -4.70
C GLU A 750 -9.86 -15.04 -4.83
N ASP A 751 -10.47 -15.33 -5.98
CA ASP A 751 -11.94 -15.27 -6.14
C ASP A 751 -12.65 -16.32 -5.27
N ALA A 752 -12.22 -17.58 -5.30
CA ALA A 752 -12.80 -18.65 -4.49
C ALA A 752 -12.62 -18.40 -2.97
N ARG A 753 -11.46 -17.88 -2.57
CA ARG A 753 -11.13 -17.48 -1.21
C ARG A 753 -12.04 -16.34 -0.73
N THR A 754 -12.13 -15.25 -1.49
CA THR A 754 -12.99 -14.11 -1.10
C THR A 754 -14.47 -14.46 -1.14
N LYS A 755 -14.90 -15.45 -1.94
CA LYS A 755 -16.27 -16.01 -1.95
C LYS A 755 -16.51 -17.14 -0.91
N GLY A 756 -15.60 -17.40 0.02
CA GLY A 756 -15.81 -18.41 1.08
C GLY A 756 -15.93 -19.85 0.58
N GLN A 757 -15.37 -20.17 -0.59
CA GLN A 757 -15.53 -21.50 -1.22
C GLN A 757 -14.49 -22.52 -0.71
N PHE A 758 -14.19 -22.52 0.58
CA PHE A 758 -13.17 -23.34 1.23
C PHE A 758 -13.58 -23.71 2.67
N ASP A 759 -12.98 -24.74 3.25
CA ASP A 759 -12.97 -24.98 4.69
C ASP A 759 -11.66 -24.49 5.33
N ILE A 760 -10.53 -24.76 4.67
CA ILE A 760 -9.19 -24.40 5.13
C ILE A 760 -8.40 -23.73 3.98
N ILE A 761 -7.66 -22.67 4.30
CA ILE A 761 -6.61 -22.10 3.45
C ILE A 761 -5.27 -22.04 4.20
N TYR A 762 -4.18 -22.05 3.47
CA TYR A 762 -2.84 -21.67 3.94
C TYR A 762 -2.48 -20.33 3.28
N LYS A 763 -2.07 -19.33 4.07
CA LYS A 763 -1.65 -18.04 3.53
C LYS A 763 -0.67 -17.33 4.49
N ASN A 764 0.11 -16.41 3.95
CA ASN A 764 0.74 -15.33 4.69
C ASN A 764 -0.28 -14.22 5.01
N PHE A 765 -0.31 -13.76 6.27
CA PHE A 765 -1.24 -12.79 6.81
C PHE A 765 -0.63 -11.42 7.16
N ASP A 766 0.57 -11.11 6.65
CA ASP A 766 1.23 -9.78 6.74
C ASP A 766 0.33 -8.62 6.30
N THR A 767 -0.63 -8.92 5.43
CA THR A 767 -1.72 -8.05 4.99
C THR A 767 -2.74 -7.73 6.09
N TYR A 768 -2.35 -7.67 7.36
CA TYR A 768 -3.15 -7.10 8.46
C TYR A 768 -2.50 -5.88 9.12
N GLY A 769 -1.21 -5.63 8.84
CA GLY A 769 -0.47 -4.48 9.32
C GLY A 769 0.65 -4.84 10.29
N THR A 770 1.40 -3.82 10.69
CA THR A 770 2.67 -3.92 11.42
C THR A 770 2.60 -3.36 12.84
N ASP A 771 1.57 -2.59 13.20
CA ASP A 771 1.36 -2.11 14.56
C ASP A 771 1.10 -3.28 15.53
N THR A 772 1.47 -3.11 16.80
CA THR A 772 1.41 -4.14 17.87
C THR A 772 0.09 -4.89 17.97
N TYR A 773 -1.04 -4.22 17.67
CA TYR A 773 -2.39 -4.76 17.76
C TYR A 773 -2.97 -5.24 16.42
N SER A 774 -2.23 -5.13 15.31
CA SER A 774 -2.71 -5.34 13.94
C SER A 774 -3.33 -6.71 13.70
N TYR A 775 -2.77 -7.74 14.34
CA TYR A 775 -3.19 -9.12 14.21
C TYR A 775 -4.41 -9.45 15.08
N VAL A 776 -4.49 -8.94 16.32
CA VAL A 776 -5.65 -9.19 17.18
C VAL A 776 -6.88 -8.39 16.75
N ARG A 777 -6.72 -7.15 16.25
CA ARG A 777 -7.86 -6.29 15.85
C ARG A 777 -8.74 -6.90 14.74
N VAL A 778 -8.21 -7.81 13.93
CA VAL A 778 -8.93 -8.44 12.81
C VAL A 778 -10.19 -9.18 13.26
N PHE A 779 -10.25 -9.61 14.52
CA PHE A 779 -11.37 -10.34 15.09
C PHE A 779 -12.34 -9.48 15.93
N LEU A 780 -12.15 -8.15 15.99
CA LEU A 780 -13.10 -7.22 16.61
C LEU A 780 -14.35 -6.99 15.73
N LYS A 781 -14.21 -7.13 14.41
CA LYS A 781 -15.28 -6.98 13.41
C LYS A 781 -15.35 -8.22 12.50
N PRO A 782 -16.54 -8.65 12.06
CA PRO A 782 -16.67 -9.72 11.08
C PRO A 782 -16.30 -9.20 9.69
N ASP A 783 -15.68 -10.04 8.87
CA ASP A 783 -15.56 -9.83 7.42
C ASP A 783 -16.31 -10.92 6.65
N GLU A 784 -17.57 -11.09 7.04
CA GLU A 784 -18.46 -12.15 6.54
C GLU A 784 -19.08 -11.83 5.17
N ILE A 785 -19.51 -12.89 4.50
CA ILE A 785 -20.38 -12.82 3.33
C ILE A 785 -21.82 -12.66 3.83
N ASN A 786 -22.53 -11.69 3.26
CA ASN A 786 -23.89 -11.36 3.62
C ASN A 786 -24.67 -10.94 2.38
N SER A 787 -25.35 -11.91 1.74
CA SER A 787 -26.12 -11.68 0.50
C SER A 787 -27.41 -10.89 0.72
N GLU A 788 -27.97 -10.84 1.94
CA GLU A 788 -29.06 -9.91 2.26
C GLU A 788 -28.59 -8.46 2.11
N GLN A 789 -27.34 -8.20 2.50
CA GLN A 789 -26.64 -6.92 2.30
C GLN A 789 -25.88 -6.84 0.98
N GLN A 790 -26.01 -7.86 0.10
CA GLN A 790 -25.29 -8.03 -1.17
C GLN A 790 -23.75 -8.03 -1.09
N LYS A 791 -23.20 -8.22 0.10
CA LYS A 791 -21.77 -8.44 0.32
C LYS A 791 -21.42 -9.88 -0.06
N ASN A 792 -21.18 -10.11 -1.35
CA ASN A 792 -20.88 -11.44 -1.90
C ASN A 792 -19.40 -11.87 -1.77
N THR A 793 -18.57 -11.06 -1.10
CA THR A 793 -17.15 -11.34 -0.83
C THR A 793 -16.76 -10.89 0.57
N GLY A 794 -15.92 -11.68 1.25
CA GLY A 794 -15.34 -11.40 2.56
C GLY A 794 -13.89 -11.89 2.68
N PHE A 795 -13.47 -12.25 3.90
CA PHE A 795 -12.15 -12.83 4.21
C PHE A 795 -10.93 -11.95 3.84
N ARG A 796 -11.10 -10.65 3.64
CA ARG A 796 -10.01 -9.70 3.37
C ARG A 796 -9.44 -9.10 4.64
N ASN A 797 -10.30 -8.73 5.59
CA ASN A 797 -9.96 -8.00 6.82
C ASN A 797 -10.11 -8.86 8.09
N ASN A 798 -10.74 -10.03 8.00
CA ASN A 798 -10.82 -11.05 9.06
C ASN A 798 -10.64 -12.43 8.40
N PRO A 799 -9.61 -13.23 8.76
CA PRO A 799 -9.30 -14.48 8.07
C PRO A 799 -10.35 -15.57 8.25
N ALA A 800 -11.22 -15.45 9.26
CA ALA A 800 -12.24 -16.44 9.61
C ALA A 800 -13.67 -16.02 9.20
N GLY A 801 -13.84 -14.92 8.47
CA GLY A 801 -15.14 -14.43 8.00
C GLY A 801 -16.00 -13.92 9.15
N SER A 802 -16.94 -14.74 9.64
CA SER A 802 -17.90 -14.33 10.67
C SER A 802 -17.43 -14.52 12.12
N TRP A 803 -16.25 -15.10 12.40
CA TRP A 803 -15.78 -15.29 13.78
C TRP A 803 -15.23 -13.98 14.38
N THR A 804 -15.65 -13.66 15.60
CA THR A 804 -15.21 -12.46 16.33
C THR A 804 -15.13 -12.70 17.83
N TYR A 805 -14.39 -11.84 18.54
CA TYR A 805 -14.36 -11.86 20.01
C TYR A 805 -15.75 -11.67 20.62
N LYS A 806 -16.62 -10.82 20.03
CA LYS A 806 -18.04 -10.71 20.40
C LYS A 806 -18.72 -12.08 20.46
N LYS A 807 -18.61 -12.87 19.38
CA LYS A 807 -19.22 -14.21 19.31
C LYS A 807 -18.61 -15.18 20.31
N TYR A 808 -17.30 -15.11 20.54
CA TYR A 808 -16.64 -15.92 21.57
C TYR A 808 -17.22 -15.62 22.96
N PHE A 809 -17.28 -14.35 23.36
CA PHE A 809 -17.82 -13.95 24.66
C PHE A 809 -19.33 -14.22 24.80
N SER A 810 -20.12 -13.99 23.75
CA SER A 810 -21.55 -14.36 23.75
C SER A 810 -21.77 -15.87 23.89
N ALA A 811 -20.87 -16.72 23.38
CA ALA A 811 -20.93 -18.17 23.60
C ALA A 811 -20.62 -18.58 25.06
N LEU A 812 -19.92 -17.73 25.82
CA LEU A 812 -19.75 -17.88 27.28
C LEU A 812 -20.95 -17.31 28.07
N GLY A 813 -21.95 -16.72 27.40
CA GLY A 813 -23.09 -16.08 28.02
C GLY A 813 -22.85 -14.63 28.46
N ILE A 814 -21.83 -13.96 27.91
CA ILE A 814 -21.46 -12.58 28.22
C ILE A 814 -22.08 -11.62 27.18
N GLU A 815 -22.69 -10.55 27.68
CA GLU A 815 -23.35 -9.49 26.94
C GLU A 815 -23.01 -8.12 27.54
N ILE A 816 -23.22 -7.04 26.79
CA ILE A 816 -23.19 -5.66 27.33
C ILE A 816 -24.61 -5.10 27.33
N ASP A 817 -25.06 -4.64 28.49
CA ASP A 817 -26.36 -4.03 28.76
C ASP A 817 -26.09 -2.65 29.39
N LYS A 818 -26.40 -1.56 28.67
CA LYS A 818 -26.16 -0.16 29.09
C LYS A 818 -24.74 0.08 29.62
N ASP A 819 -23.76 -0.26 28.78
CA ASP A 819 -22.31 -0.15 29.04
C ASP A 819 -21.80 -0.94 30.26
N LYS A 820 -22.58 -1.92 30.75
CA LYS A 820 -22.18 -2.82 31.83
C LYS A 820 -22.08 -4.25 31.32
N ILE A 821 -21.00 -4.92 31.70
CA ILE A 821 -20.80 -6.34 31.43
C ILE A 821 -21.82 -7.14 32.24
N LYS A 822 -22.57 -7.99 31.55
CA LYS A 822 -23.61 -8.85 32.09
C LYS A 822 -23.30 -10.29 31.69
N SER A 823 -23.33 -11.18 32.66
CA SER A 823 -22.96 -12.58 32.48
C SER A 823 -24.11 -13.48 32.91
N THR A 824 -24.68 -14.19 31.95
CA THR A 824 -25.75 -15.18 32.16
C THR A 824 -25.19 -16.50 32.71
N ASN A 825 -23.89 -16.77 32.50
CA ASN A 825 -23.19 -17.96 33.01
C ASN A 825 -21.86 -17.59 33.69
N LYS A 826 -21.95 -16.95 34.86
CA LYS A 826 -20.80 -16.51 35.66
C LYS A 826 -19.79 -17.63 35.99
N ALA A 827 -20.26 -18.88 36.12
CA ALA A 827 -19.39 -20.00 36.41
C ALA A 827 -18.47 -20.35 35.24
N LEU A 828 -19.01 -20.31 34.00
CA LEU A 828 -18.23 -20.55 32.78
C LEU A 828 -17.30 -19.37 32.45
N GLU A 829 -17.75 -18.13 32.65
CA GLU A 829 -16.89 -16.94 32.54
C GLU A 829 -15.67 -17.06 33.47
N GLU A 830 -15.89 -17.33 34.75
CA GLU A 830 -14.83 -17.32 35.76
C GLU A 830 -13.89 -18.54 35.62
N GLU A 831 -14.43 -19.70 35.22
CA GLU A 831 -13.63 -20.86 34.81
C GLU A 831 -12.70 -20.48 33.65
N THR A 832 -13.24 -19.93 32.57
CA THR A 832 -12.46 -19.65 31.36
C THR A 832 -11.45 -18.53 31.60
N ARG A 833 -11.81 -17.46 32.31
CA ARG A 833 -10.88 -16.39 32.72
C ARG A 833 -9.70 -16.94 33.53
N THR A 834 -9.97 -17.82 34.49
CA THR A 834 -8.96 -18.41 35.37
C THR A 834 -8.09 -19.42 34.63
N ARG A 835 -8.70 -20.29 33.81
CA ARG A 835 -8.02 -21.27 32.95
C ARG A 835 -7.07 -20.60 31.95
N LEU A 836 -7.48 -19.49 31.35
CA LEU A 836 -6.67 -18.70 30.44
C LEU A 836 -5.65 -17.80 31.16
N ARG A 837 -5.68 -17.73 32.50
CA ARG A 837 -4.77 -16.90 33.32
C ARG A 837 -4.82 -15.43 32.89
N ILE A 838 -6.02 -14.83 32.92
CA ILE A 838 -6.26 -13.43 32.58
C ILE A 838 -6.73 -12.67 33.84
N GLU A 839 -6.08 -11.56 34.16
CA GLU A 839 -6.46 -10.68 35.28
C GLU A 839 -7.83 -10.03 35.06
N LYS A 840 -8.57 -9.69 36.13
CA LYS A 840 -9.98 -9.27 36.00
C LYS A 840 -10.15 -7.92 35.30
N ASN A 841 -9.28 -6.94 35.58
CA ASN A 841 -9.21 -5.65 34.86
C ASN A 841 -8.95 -5.84 33.36
N ILE A 842 -8.01 -6.71 32.99
CA ILE A 842 -7.69 -7.04 31.60
C ILE A 842 -8.86 -7.76 30.92
N TRP A 843 -9.48 -8.74 31.61
CA TRP A 843 -10.66 -9.46 31.15
C TRP A 843 -11.84 -8.53 30.88
N ASP A 844 -12.15 -7.63 31.81
CA ASP A 844 -13.27 -6.69 31.67
C ASP A 844 -13.01 -5.70 30.52
N LYS A 845 -11.75 -5.32 30.28
CA LYS A 845 -11.39 -4.45 29.15
C LYS A 845 -11.42 -5.16 27.80
N ILE A 846 -10.94 -6.41 27.67
CA ILE A 846 -11.09 -7.15 26.40
C ILE A 846 -12.56 -7.41 26.06
N VAL A 847 -13.42 -7.62 27.07
CA VAL A 847 -14.88 -7.70 26.87
C VAL A 847 -15.43 -6.34 26.43
N GLU A 848 -15.10 -5.23 27.09
CA GLU A 848 -15.58 -3.89 26.71
C GLU A 848 -15.17 -3.50 25.29
N LEU A 849 -13.94 -3.81 24.88
CA LEU A 849 -13.44 -3.57 23.52
C LEU A 849 -14.06 -4.49 22.46
N SER A 850 -14.59 -5.66 22.84
CA SER A 850 -15.14 -6.65 21.90
C SER A 850 -16.59 -6.42 21.49
N PHE A 851 -17.29 -5.49 22.11
CA PHE A 851 -18.70 -5.21 21.86
C PHE A 851 -18.88 -3.75 21.46
N GLN A 852 -19.60 -3.54 20.35
CA GLN A 852 -20.23 -2.27 20.01
C GLN A 852 -21.33 -1.93 21.03
N LYS A 853 -21.38 -0.68 21.48
CA LYS A 853 -22.36 -0.18 22.47
C LYS A 853 -23.69 0.16 21.80
N GLU A 854 -24.77 0.23 22.58
CA GLU A 854 -26.15 0.37 22.06
C GLU A 854 -26.37 1.67 21.27
N ASN A 855 -25.74 2.77 21.71
CA ASN A 855 -25.84 4.10 21.08
C ASN A 855 -24.61 4.45 20.20
N GLU A 856 -23.78 3.47 19.85
CA GLU A 856 -22.50 3.67 19.15
C GLU A 856 -22.62 3.16 17.71
N SER A 857 -22.26 3.98 16.72
CA SER A 857 -22.16 3.56 15.32
C SER A 857 -20.96 2.66 15.07
N LEU A 858 -20.91 1.99 13.90
CA LEU A 858 -19.77 1.15 13.53
C LEU A 858 -18.45 1.94 13.43
N ASN A 859 -18.54 3.22 13.08
CA ASN A 859 -17.39 4.11 13.00
C ASN A 859 -16.95 4.55 14.40
N GLU A 860 -17.85 5.00 15.28
CA GLU A 860 -17.50 5.31 16.68
C GLU A 860 -16.94 4.09 17.44
N TYR A 861 -17.44 2.87 17.17
CA TYR A 861 -16.87 1.63 17.72
C TYR A 861 -15.43 1.41 17.25
N THR A 862 -15.16 1.69 15.96
CA THR A 862 -13.82 1.61 15.37
C THR A 862 -12.89 2.66 16.00
N GLU A 863 -13.36 3.90 16.10
CA GLU A 863 -12.63 5.00 16.72
C GLU A 863 -12.28 4.70 18.18
N ARG A 864 -13.21 4.14 18.96
CA ARG A 864 -12.99 3.77 20.37
C ARG A 864 -11.87 2.73 20.53
N TYR A 865 -11.96 1.57 19.86
CA TYR A 865 -10.93 0.54 20.07
C TYR A 865 -9.58 0.99 19.48
N SER A 866 -9.57 1.66 18.33
CA SER A 866 -8.34 2.14 17.70
C SER A 866 -7.66 3.25 18.51
N SER A 867 -8.42 4.13 19.17
CA SER A 867 -7.90 5.12 20.11
C SER A 867 -7.18 4.44 21.28
N PHE A 868 -7.85 3.48 21.94
CA PHE A 868 -7.25 2.71 23.05
C PHE A 868 -5.96 2.02 22.64
N PHE A 869 -5.97 1.30 21.51
CA PHE A 869 -4.79 0.60 20.99
C PHE A 869 -3.68 1.55 20.49
N SER A 870 -4.01 2.80 20.17
CA SER A 870 -3.06 3.86 19.81
C SER A 870 -2.62 4.71 21.01
N ALA A 871 -2.88 4.25 22.23
CA ALA A 871 -2.57 4.92 23.50
C ALA A 871 -3.24 6.30 23.72
N GLN A 872 -4.34 6.57 22.99
CA GLN A 872 -5.17 7.75 23.15
C GLN A 872 -6.26 7.46 24.19
N PHE A 873 -5.84 7.38 25.45
CA PHE A 873 -6.72 7.03 26.56
C PHE A 873 -7.69 8.16 26.90
N THR A 874 -8.96 7.80 27.10
CA THR A 874 -9.97 8.64 27.75
C THR A 874 -9.60 8.92 29.20
N ASP A 875 -10.15 9.97 29.82
CA ASP A 875 -9.81 10.32 31.20
C ASP A 875 -10.15 9.20 32.19
N LYS A 876 -11.23 8.45 31.94
CA LYS A 876 -11.57 7.24 32.69
C LYS A 876 -10.52 6.13 32.56
N GLU A 877 -9.91 5.97 31.39
CA GLU A 877 -8.84 4.97 31.18
C GLU A 877 -7.53 5.42 31.86
N LYS A 878 -7.26 6.72 31.94
CA LYS A 878 -6.17 7.29 32.75
C LYS A 878 -6.40 7.06 34.25
N GLU A 879 -7.63 7.27 34.74
CA GLU A 879 -8.05 6.95 36.12
C GLU A 879 -7.94 5.44 36.44
N GLN A 880 -8.06 4.59 35.42
CA GLN A 880 -7.86 3.14 35.52
C GLN A 880 -6.39 2.71 35.32
N GLU A 881 -5.46 3.66 35.30
CA GLU A 881 -4.01 3.45 35.15
C GLU A 881 -3.62 2.68 33.88
N PHE A 882 -4.42 2.76 32.81
CA PHE A 882 -4.02 2.18 31.52
C PHE A 882 -2.80 2.91 30.94
N THR A 883 -1.85 2.10 30.47
CA THR A 883 -0.58 2.53 29.87
C THR A 883 -0.30 1.70 28.62
N GLU A 884 0.70 2.08 27.82
CA GLU A 884 1.14 1.26 26.69
C GLU A 884 1.52 -0.18 27.09
N LYS A 885 2.07 -0.38 28.29
CA LYS A 885 2.34 -1.73 28.83
C LYS A 885 1.04 -2.50 29.10
N GLY A 886 -0.01 -1.80 29.55
CA GLY A 886 -1.36 -2.36 29.66
C GLY A 886 -1.92 -2.80 28.31
N ILE A 887 -1.63 -2.08 27.21
CA ILE A 887 -2.03 -2.49 25.85
C ILE A 887 -1.38 -3.83 25.47
N VAL A 888 -0.11 -4.06 25.83
CA VAL A 888 0.56 -5.35 25.57
C VAL A 888 -0.16 -6.49 26.33
N ALA A 889 -0.49 -6.30 27.61
CA ALA A 889 -1.26 -7.30 28.38
C ALA A 889 -2.65 -7.59 27.78
N ILE A 890 -3.31 -6.56 27.22
CA ILE A 890 -4.57 -6.70 26.48
C ILE A 890 -4.37 -7.53 25.20
N ILE A 891 -3.28 -7.34 24.47
CA ILE A 891 -2.92 -8.15 23.29
C ILE A 891 -2.64 -9.61 23.71
N SER A 892 -1.86 -9.86 24.77
CA SER A 892 -1.60 -11.23 25.29
C SER A 892 -2.90 -11.94 25.69
N ALA A 893 -3.84 -11.22 26.28
CA ALA A 893 -5.16 -11.74 26.61
C ALA A 893 -6.00 -12.05 25.35
N PHE A 894 -5.96 -11.20 24.32
CA PHE A 894 -6.59 -11.49 23.03
C PHE A 894 -5.95 -12.69 22.29
N GLU A 895 -4.63 -12.86 22.34
CA GLU A 895 -3.93 -14.06 21.83
C GLU A 895 -4.43 -15.35 22.51
N LYS A 896 -4.61 -15.32 23.84
CA LYS A 896 -5.24 -16.43 24.60
C LYS A 896 -6.65 -16.75 24.09
N ILE A 897 -7.47 -15.74 23.79
CA ILE A 897 -8.80 -15.94 23.19
C ILE A 897 -8.72 -16.49 21.76
N VAL A 898 -7.79 -15.99 20.93
CA VAL A 898 -7.57 -16.52 19.56
C VAL A 898 -7.17 -17.99 19.62
N ARG A 899 -6.25 -18.39 20.50
CA ARG A 899 -5.87 -19.79 20.66
C ARG A 899 -7.02 -20.66 21.14
N ASP A 900 -7.72 -20.26 22.21
CA ASP A 900 -8.84 -21.05 22.75
C ASP A 900 -10.00 -21.16 21.75
N GLY A 901 -10.24 -20.09 20.97
CA GLY A 901 -11.20 -20.06 19.87
C GLY A 901 -10.76 -20.82 18.62
N ALA A 902 -9.45 -20.96 18.38
CA ALA A 902 -8.82 -21.52 17.20
C ALA A 902 -9.47 -21.14 15.85
N PRO A 903 -9.66 -19.83 15.51
CA PRO A 903 -10.13 -19.41 14.19
C PRO A 903 -9.03 -19.53 13.13
N VAL A 904 -7.77 -19.53 13.56
CA VAL A 904 -6.55 -19.69 12.79
C VAL A 904 -5.58 -20.61 13.55
N ILE A 905 -4.65 -21.23 12.83
CA ILE A 905 -3.53 -22.02 13.38
C ILE A 905 -2.23 -21.42 12.85
N PRO A 906 -1.50 -20.61 13.65
CA PRO A 906 -0.16 -20.15 13.29
C PRO A 906 0.78 -21.35 13.08
N LEU A 907 1.68 -21.23 12.10
CA LEU A 907 2.63 -22.28 11.72
C LEU A 907 4.08 -21.79 11.77
N MET A 908 4.36 -20.61 11.20
CA MET A 908 5.66 -19.91 11.27
C MET A 908 5.50 -18.40 11.17
N GLU A 909 6.48 -17.68 11.70
CA GLU A 909 6.58 -16.20 11.65
C GLU A 909 7.55 -15.69 10.57
N VAL A 910 8.41 -16.56 10.04
CA VAL A 910 9.58 -16.12 9.26
C VAL A 910 9.80 -17.00 8.04
N ASP A 911 9.73 -16.37 6.86
CA ASP A 911 10.39 -16.87 5.66
C ASP A 911 11.91 -16.69 5.84
N THR A 912 12.59 -17.62 6.50
CA THR A 912 14.05 -17.70 6.39
C THR A 912 14.40 -18.52 5.16
N TYR A 913 15.31 -18.03 4.33
CA TYR A 913 15.79 -18.78 3.17
C TYR A 913 17.22 -18.39 2.82
N TRP A 914 17.91 -19.32 2.18
CA TRP A 914 19.18 -19.03 1.54
C TRP A 914 18.96 -18.47 0.14
N GLU A 915 19.69 -17.41 -0.17
CA GLU A 915 19.76 -16.80 -1.49
C GLU A 915 21.22 -16.71 -1.94
N ILE A 916 21.41 -16.58 -3.25
CA ILE A 916 22.69 -16.25 -3.86
C ILE A 916 22.53 -14.98 -4.67
N SER A 917 23.50 -14.07 -4.57
CA SER A 917 23.50 -12.81 -5.32
C SER A 917 24.90 -12.43 -5.79
N ARG A 918 24.97 -11.87 -7.00
CA ARG A 918 26.10 -11.10 -7.54
C ARG A 918 25.73 -9.62 -7.69
N VAL A 919 24.52 -9.21 -7.31
CA VAL A 919 24.06 -7.84 -7.49
C VAL A 919 24.61 -6.97 -6.36
N GLY A 920 25.50 -6.07 -6.70
CA GLY A 920 26.04 -5.05 -5.80
C GLY A 920 25.26 -3.74 -5.89
N GLY A 921 25.56 -2.83 -4.97
CA GLY A 921 25.07 -1.45 -4.99
C GLY A 921 23.66 -1.23 -4.48
N VAL A 922 22.90 -2.29 -4.18
CA VAL A 922 21.60 -2.24 -3.48
C VAL A 922 21.68 -3.00 -2.17
N SER A 923 20.88 -2.60 -1.17
CA SER A 923 20.80 -3.27 0.13
C SER A 923 19.87 -4.50 0.14
N SER A 924 18.94 -4.58 -0.81
CA SER A 924 17.97 -5.67 -0.92
C SER A 924 17.45 -5.83 -2.36
N LEU A 925 17.01 -7.05 -2.70
CA LEU A 925 16.31 -7.38 -3.94
C LEU A 925 14.82 -7.76 -3.72
N TYR A 926 14.28 -7.41 -2.55
CA TYR A 926 12.85 -7.54 -2.25
C TYR A 926 12.00 -6.74 -3.24
N SER A 927 12.32 -5.45 -3.40
CA SER A 927 11.86 -4.58 -4.49
C SER A 927 13.03 -4.17 -5.38
N TYR A 928 12.77 -4.00 -6.67
CA TYR A 928 13.79 -3.67 -7.67
C TYR A 928 13.95 -2.15 -7.80
N SER A 929 14.61 -1.54 -6.83
CA SER A 929 15.17 -0.18 -6.91
C SER A 929 16.56 -0.25 -7.58
N LEU A 930 16.60 -0.42 -8.91
CA LEU A 930 17.82 -0.85 -9.61
C LEU A 930 18.75 0.29 -10.07
N GLN A 931 18.50 1.54 -9.66
CA GLN A 931 19.32 2.70 -10.08
C GLN A 931 20.83 2.44 -9.87
N TYR A 932 21.18 1.88 -8.71
CA TYR A 932 22.54 1.60 -8.28
C TYR A 932 22.95 0.14 -8.45
N ALA A 933 22.13 -0.70 -9.07
CA ALA A 933 22.38 -2.13 -9.19
C ALA A 933 23.37 -2.45 -10.33
N TYR A 934 24.27 -3.41 -10.10
CA TYR A 934 25.22 -3.96 -11.10
C TYR A 934 25.69 -5.36 -10.68
N ASP A 935 26.19 -6.18 -11.61
CA ASP A 935 26.84 -7.46 -11.27
C ASP A 935 28.30 -7.19 -10.81
N VAL A 936 28.65 -7.58 -9.58
CA VAL A 936 29.99 -7.35 -8.99
C VAL A 936 31.12 -8.10 -9.71
N ASN A 937 30.80 -9.16 -10.47
CA ASN A 937 31.78 -9.84 -11.31
C ASN A 937 31.98 -9.12 -12.67
N LYS A 938 31.08 -8.21 -13.06
CA LYS A 938 31.12 -7.43 -14.30
C LYS A 938 30.72 -5.96 -14.06
N PRO A 939 31.43 -5.21 -13.19
CA PRO A 939 31.04 -3.84 -12.88
C PRO A 939 31.20 -2.94 -14.12
N PRO A 940 30.19 -2.12 -14.47
CA PRO A 940 30.26 -1.24 -15.65
C PRO A 940 31.25 -0.08 -15.48
N LEU A 941 31.69 0.21 -14.24
CA LEU A 941 32.70 1.21 -13.92
C LEU A 941 33.83 0.57 -13.10
N LYS A 942 35.09 0.87 -13.45
CA LYS A 942 36.30 0.22 -12.88
C LYS A 942 36.52 0.46 -11.38
N ASN A 943 35.86 1.47 -10.81
CA ASN A 943 35.99 1.87 -9.40
C ASN A 943 34.86 1.32 -8.50
N LEU A 944 33.94 0.51 -9.02
CA LEU A 944 32.88 -0.09 -8.20
C LEU A 944 33.42 -1.30 -7.41
N PRO A 945 32.90 -1.55 -6.18
CA PRO A 945 33.21 -2.74 -5.40
C PRO A 945 32.97 -4.06 -6.17
N GLN A 946 33.91 -4.99 -6.07
CA GLN A 946 33.82 -6.34 -6.67
C GLN A 946 33.43 -7.43 -5.64
N LYS A 947 32.92 -7.01 -4.49
CA LYS A 947 32.43 -7.87 -3.42
C LYS A 947 31.12 -7.27 -2.90
N ILE A 948 30.18 -8.12 -2.54
CA ILE A 948 29.01 -7.72 -1.77
C ILE A 948 29.42 -7.76 -0.29
N GLU A 949 29.35 -6.61 0.35
CA GLU A 949 29.33 -6.51 1.80
C GLU A 949 27.85 -6.56 2.21
N PHE A 950 27.51 -7.57 3.01
CA PHE A 950 26.18 -7.83 3.59
C PHE A 950 26.21 -7.47 5.07
#